data_AF-A0A6A3M157-F1
#
_entry.id   AF-A0A6A3M157-F1
#
_cell.length_a   1.000
_cell.length_b   1.000
_cell.length_c   1.000
_cell.angle_alpha   90.00
_cell.angle_beta   90.00
_cell.angle_gamma   90.00
#
_symmetry.space_group_name_H-M   'P 1'
#
loop_
_entity.id
_entity.type
_entity.pdbx_description
1 polymer ?
#
loop_
_entity_poly.entity_id
_entity_poly.type
_entity_poly.pdbx_seq_one_letter_code
_entity_poly.pdbx_strand_id
1 'polypeptide(L)'
;MESSRGAHWASAFGLRGDALAAQRERYERLKQHLVFQIDAAGSTDPLSAIAAALSSSTMDVSDHSWSQYFTDESLLEEINTDLDRLFPAGNESFFQNETYLSTLRHVLFVWCRLHPDVAYRQGMHDVVAVVLYAFLQPQEQLETEVFEVQKLRQHAEADTFLVFEAVMLFLKSFYEVVKTRPEPPPGAGVRDGSRLFDNFTLKENDALQTRDGGKQPALHRLCHHVQYELLQQKDPQLYYHLQNLEIVPETYCLRWIRLLFAREYALKELLCIWDAMILDAARVSIDFPTINMTDKSDNDLLQLPKLITNNEDASWIGFPLLRYICVARLLQMSSQLRQSDNTGCLRLLMRAYQEEEADGAGKSRALDLMRFTRILQNPMLEENHHKKDSLCSHGKNGEVGSSDKLDEVDVVQFQEGSLGIILTAAGAPFEDRLAVKSFTKDPTTSDGVGQAEASGKVHLGDLLQSINGVPIVGVTTEEVKRRLQLIDRPIYMGFCHCAETYGDVDATTSEESEAVDASDAAVSSLDSDAALSELVHPVFLPGELCYANVETSMQRLVLSHDGSCLSHYISGKLFITNYRCLFTRLLGRGEIDWQVPVLSIASIDRVDPRAIPLGAGSTGLSLENVQVALGFVPDDSYKVVIRCKDTQVARLSIADNGEYSKLIKCLSFLAFPKSLLDAFCFAYSPTVAPSEEVQFDIRQEYGRIGLLSLPDHLRCIDQSPKYTLCDTYPRHLIVPADISDVRLKAAAAFRSHQRLPVVSWIHRDNGATIVRSSQPLVGLKSARSGEDELLVRLLCCSSNKKAFGRCVIMDARSQLAAVGNKAMGKGTEISSNYRGAKIMFMNVENIHSVRQSQLSLAAIFEPKKSASEDTSSSFYGRIDSSGWLRHVRLVLKASVELAHTVNGGMSVLTHCSDGWDRTAQMVALAELMLDPYYRTLRGFQVLVEKEWCSFGHQFALRSGHARSDASNEQRSPVFLLWLDCVWQYIRQYPTECEFNESFLLTLADHVYSCKFGTFMFDCERQRKDFFAKHRVFSIWSEINSQSERFTNHMYAPSEQATVLSPSTLSKNIKLWKGYFCRWDPTVIPPVPAFQCY
;
A
#
# COMPACT_ATOMS: atom_id res chain seq x y z
N MET A 1 12.76 43.78 38.99
CA MET A 1 12.20 44.48 37.82
C MET A 1 11.96 43.43 36.77
N GLU A 2 10.73 42.93 36.67
CA GLU A 2 10.39 41.88 35.71
C GLU A 2 10.51 42.45 34.29
N SER A 3 11.50 41.98 33.55
CA SER A 3 11.77 42.40 32.17
C SER A 3 10.63 41.95 31.26
N SER A 4 10.17 42.86 30.39
CA SER A 4 9.19 42.53 29.34
C SER A 4 9.72 41.42 28.42
N ARG A 5 8.83 40.71 27.71
CA ARG A 5 9.25 39.67 26.73
C ARG A 5 10.25 40.23 25.70
N GLY A 6 10.03 41.46 25.24
CA GLY A 6 10.97 42.14 24.34
C GLY A 6 12.38 42.27 24.93
N ALA A 7 12.51 42.56 26.23
CA ALA A 7 13.82 42.60 26.89
C ALA A 7 14.46 41.22 27.00
N HIS A 8 13.68 40.14 27.17
CA HIS A 8 14.20 38.77 27.08
C HIS A 8 14.73 38.46 25.67
N TRP A 9 14.01 38.86 24.62
CA TRP A 9 14.43 38.68 23.22
C TRP A 9 15.72 39.43 22.92
N ALA A 10 15.81 40.72 23.29
CA ALA A 10 17.05 41.48 23.15
C ALA A 10 18.22 40.75 23.83
N SER A 11 18.00 40.27 25.06
CA SER A 11 19.02 39.54 25.80
C SER A 11 19.40 38.21 25.13
N ALA A 12 18.45 37.51 24.49
CA ALA A 12 18.67 36.25 23.79
C ALA A 12 19.45 36.44 22.48
N PHE A 13 19.29 37.58 21.83
CA PHE A 13 20.12 37.98 20.69
C PHE A 13 21.52 38.44 21.09
N GLY A 14 21.83 38.55 22.38
CA GLY A 14 23.14 38.96 22.89
C GLY A 14 23.23 40.45 23.24
N LEU A 15 22.13 41.20 23.15
CA LEU A 15 22.07 42.61 23.54
C LEU A 15 21.86 42.71 25.05
N ARG A 16 22.96 42.69 25.82
CA ARG A 16 22.97 42.84 27.29
C ARG A 16 24.06 43.81 27.73
N GLY A 17 23.87 44.45 28.88
CA GLY A 17 24.89 45.31 29.51
C GLY A 17 25.37 46.44 28.58
N ASP A 18 26.69 46.61 28.51
CA ASP A 18 27.34 47.69 27.75
C ASP A 18 27.06 47.61 26.24
N ALA A 19 26.88 46.40 25.69
CA ALA A 19 26.56 46.22 24.27
C ALA A 19 25.16 46.77 23.93
N LEU A 20 24.18 46.55 24.80
CA LEU A 20 22.83 47.10 24.62
C LEU A 20 22.83 48.63 24.74
N ALA A 21 23.54 49.18 25.73
CA ALA A 21 23.68 50.63 25.88
C ALA A 21 24.33 51.25 24.64
N ALA A 22 25.36 50.58 24.09
CA ALA A 22 26.05 51.08 22.93
C ALA A 22 25.18 51.10 21.66
N GLN A 23 24.44 50.02 21.43
CA GLN A 23 23.55 49.90 20.29
C GLN A 23 22.32 50.82 20.39
N ARG A 24 21.82 51.11 21.60
CA ARG A 24 20.78 52.13 21.80
C ARG A 24 21.26 53.52 21.36
N GLU A 25 22.49 53.88 21.74
CA GLU A 25 23.08 55.15 21.32
C GLU A 25 23.31 55.22 19.80
N ARG A 26 23.69 54.09 19.16
CA ARG A 26 23.75 53.99 17.70
C ARG A 26 22.42 54.36 17.06
N TYR A 27 21.33 53.77 17.54
CA TYR A 27 19.99 54.05 17.02
C TYR A 27 19.61 55.52 17.21
N GLU A 28 19.84 56.09 18.40
CA GLU A 28 19.50 57.51 18.65
C GLU A 28 20.29 58.46 17.74
N ARG A 29 21.58 58.18 17.49
CA ARG A 29 22.40 58.97 16.55
C ARG A 29 21.93 58.78 15.10
N LEU A 30 21.61 57.56 14.69
CA LEU A 30 21.05 57.28 13.36
C LEU A 30 19.70 57.95 13.16
N LYS A 31 18.82 57.91 14.16
CA LYS A 31 17.55 58.61 14.17
C LYS A 31 17.77 60.12 14.05
N GLN A 32 18.65 60.71 14.85
CA GLN A 32 18.96 62.14 14.72
C GLN A 32 19.53 62.50 13.34
N HIS A 33 20.33 61.64 12.72
CA HIS A 33 20.93 61.93 11.41
C HIS A 33 19.95 61.72 10.24
N LEU A 34 19.08 60.70 10.33
CA LEU A 34 18.17 60.28 9.25
C LEU A 34 16.75 60.86 9.39
N VAL A 35 16.29 61.16 10.61
CA VAL A 35 14.90 61.56 10.92
C VAL A 35 14.74 63.07 11.16
N PHE A 36 15.80 63.87 11.28
CA PHE A 36 15.73 65.34 11.48
C PHE A 36 15.02 66.11 10.36
N GLN A 37 14.51 65.43 9.33
CA GLN A 37 13.73 65.98 8.23
C GLN A 37 12.22 65.72 8.33
N ILE A 38 11.73 64.94 9.31
CA ILE A 38 10.33 64.48 9.41
C ILE A 38 9.63 65.14 10.61
N ASP A 39 8.55 65.91 10.38
CA ASP A 39 7.74 66.48 11.47
C ASP A 39 6.76 65.45 12.10
N ALA A 40 6.15 65.84 13.23
CA ALA A 40 5.21 64.98 13.97
C ALA A 40 3.91 64.66 13.20
N ALA A 41 3.59 65.40 12.13
CA ALA A 41 2.46 65.15 11.25
C ALA A 41 2.84 64.31 10.02
N GLY A 42 4.10 63.88 9.90
CA GLY A 42 4.62 63.18 8.72
C GLY A 42 4.85 64.09 7.51
N SER A 43 4.79 65.42 7.69
CA SER A 43 5.10 66.41 6.66
C SER A 43 6.54 66.91 6.82
N THR A 44 7.32 66.84 5.75
CA THR A 44 8.65 67.43 5.71
C THR A 44 8.53 68.85 5.16
N ASP A 45 8.46 69.90 5.99
CA ASP A 45 8.37 71.28 5.47
C ASP A 45 9.65 71.61 4.65
N PRO A 46 9.57 71.77 3.31
CA PRO A 46 10.74 71.94 2.45
C PRO A 46 11.60 73.13 2.85
N LEU A 47 11.01 74.16 3.47
CA LEU A 47 11.69 75.39 3.87
C LEU A 47 12.56 75.20 5.12
N SER A 48 12.24 74.24 5.99
CA SER A 48 12.99 73.96 7.22
C SER A 48 14.30 73.20 6.95
N ALA A 49 14.30 72.26 5.99
CA ALA A 49 15.51 71.59 5.49
C ALA A 49 16.46 72.56 4.79
N ILE A 50 15.93 73.54 4.05
CA ILE A 50 16.69 74.61 3.40
C ILE A 50 17.33 75.55 4.44
N ALA A 51 16.63 75.90 5.52
CA ALA A 51 17.17 76.74 6.60
C ALA A 51 18.35 76.08 7.35
N ALA A 52 18.31 74.76 7.55
CA ALA A 52 19.41 74.00 8.13
C ALA A 52 20.61 73.92 7.17
N ALA A 53 20.39 73.65 5.87
CA ALA A 53 21.44 73.59 4.85
C ALA A 53 22.11 74.96 4.59
N LEU A 54 21.37 76.06 4.70
CA LEU A 54 21.90 77.42 4.58
C LEU A 54 22.73 77.87 5.80
N SER A 55 22.57 77.20 6.95
CA SER A 55 23.35 77.50 8.17
C SER A 55 24.73 76.86 8.18
N SER A 56 24.95 75.80 7.39
CA SER A 56 26.27 75.21 7.15
C SER A 56 26.92 75.89 5.95
N SER A 57 27.82 76.83 6.22
CA SER A 57 28.51 77.64 5.23
C SER A 57 29.48 76.83 4.35
N THR A 58 28.97 76.14 3.33
CA THR A 58 29.69 75.76 2.10
C THR A 58 28.65 75.41 1.03
N MET A 59 28.55 76.24 -0.01
CA MET A 59 27.67 76.01 -1.16
C MET A 59 28.18 74.86 -2.02
N ASP A 60 27.40 73.78 -2.10
CA ASP A 60 27.15 73.03 -3.34
C ASP A 60 25.82 72.26 -3.21
N VAL A 61 24.70 72.99 -3.26
CA VAL A 61 23.35 72.40 -3.22
C VAL A 61 23.02 71.88 -4.63
N SER A 62 23.56 70.72 -4.96
CA SER A 62 23.31 70.02 -6.24
C SER A 62 22.22 68.94 -6.08
N ASP A 63 21.61 68.52 -7.20
CA ASP A 63 20.50 67.56 -7.43
C ASP A 63 20.31 66.37 -6.47
N HIS A 64 21.33 66.03 -5.68
CA HIS A 64 21.35 64.92 -4.73
C HIS A 64 20.47 65.10 -3.50
N SER A 65 20.28 66.31 -2.97
CA SER A 65 19.40 66.51 -1.80
C SER A 65 17.91 66.35 -2.17
N TRP A 66 17.54 66.72 -3.40
CA TRP A 66 16.16 66.61 -3.90
C TRP A 66 15.80 65.18 -4.29
N SER A 67 16.68 64.49 -5.02
CA SER A 67 16.48 63.06 -5.31
C SER A 67 16.39 62.23 -4.04
N GLN A 68 17.19 62.56 -3.02
CA GLN A 68 17.11 61.91 -1.71
C GLN A 68 15.79 62.22 -1.00
N TYR A 69 15.37 63.49 -0.97
CA TYR A 69 14.08 63.93 -0.42
C TYR A 69 12.89 63.21 -1.05
N PHE A 70 12.77 63.19 -2.39
CA PHE A 70 11.64 62.52 -3.06
C PHE A 70 11.65 60.99 -2.88
N THR A 71 12.83 60.39 -2.69
CA THR A 71 12.95 58.95 -2.39
C THR A 71 12.50 58.65 -0.96
N ASP A 72 12.86 59.52 0.00
CA ASP A 72 12.48 59.38 1.40
C ASP A 72 10.98 59.72 1.61
N GLU A 73 10.43 60.69 0.88
CA GLU A 73 9.00 61.03 0.85
C GLU A 73 8.17 59.85 0.30
N SER A 74 8.58 59.28 -0.85
CA SER A 74 7.93 58.09 -1.42
C SER A 74 8.02 56.87 -0.49
N LEU A 75 9.15 56.68 0.20
CA LEU A 75 9.33 55.61 1.18
C LEU A 75 8.41 55.79 2.40
N LEU A 76 8.27 57.02 2.89
CA LEU A 76 7.39 57.35 4.01
C LEU A 76 5.91 57.22 3.64
N GLU A 77 5.51 57.61 2.43
CA GLU A 77 4.15 57.39 1.93
C GLU A 77 3.81 55.89 1.90
N GLU A 78 4.73 55.05 1.44
CA GLU A 78 4.55 53.59 1.40
C GLU A 78 4.43 53.00 2.80
N ILE A 79 5.32 53.40 3.73
CA ILE A 79 5.29 52.98 5.14
C ILE A 79 3.98 53.42 5.80
N ASN A 80 3.56 54.67 5.62
CA ASN A 80 2.35 55.22 6.25
C ASN A 80 1.09 54.56 5.71
N THR A 81 1.01 54.33 4.39
CA THR A 81 -0.15 53.66 3.77
C THR A 81 -0.42 52.28 4.37
N ASP A 82 0.65 51.55 4.69
CA ASP A 82 0.56 50.24 5.32
C ASP A 82 0.33 50.31 6.83
N LEU A 83 0.95 51.28 7.53
CA LEU A 83 0.71 51.51 8.97
C LEU A 83 -0.74 51.91 9.25
N ASP A 84 -1.37 52.69 8.38
CA ASP A 84 -2.79 53.05 8.46
C ASP A 84 -3.71 51.82 8.34
N ARG A 85 -3.21 50.73 7.73
CA ARG A 85 -3.90 49.45 7.56
C ARG A 85 -3.50 48.41 8.59
N LEU A 86 -2.68 48.76 9.59
CA LEU A 86 -2.22 47.84 10.63
C LEU A 86 -3.37 47.53 11.61
N PHE A 87 -4.12 46.47 11.29
CA PHE A 87 -5.18 45.92 12.14
C PHE A 87 -4.82 44.47 12.53
N PRO A 88 -4.08 44.26 13.63
CA PRO A 88 -3.81 42.91 14.10
C PRO A 88 -5.11 42.27 14.56
N ALA A 89 -5.37 41.05 14.08
CA ALA A 89 -6.57 40.30 14.40
C ALA A 89 -6.78 40.19 15.93
N GLY A 90 -7.94 40.64 16.41
CA GLY A 90 -8.31 40.67 17.84
C GLY A 90 -7.72 41.83 18.66
N ASN A 91 -7.07 42.82 18.03
CA ASN A 91 -6.57 44.05 18.68
C ASN A 91 -6.66 45.27 17.74
N GLU A 92 -7.81 45.45 17.10
CA GLU A 92 -7.99 46.39 15.98
C GLU A 92 -7.71 47.87 16.33
N SER A 93 -7.84 48.26 17.60
CA SER A 93 -7.58 49.63 18.07
C SER A 93 -6.25 49.81 18.81
N PHE A 94 -5.49 48.75 19.10
CA PHE A 94 -4.32 48.82 19.99
C PHE A 94 -3.20 49.71 19.43
N PHE A 95 -2.90 49.60 18.14
CA PHE A 95 -1.86 50.39 17.48
C PHE A 95 -2.32 51.74 16.96
N GLN A 96 -3.60 52.09 17.07
CA GLN A 96 -4.15 53.38 16.62
C GLN A 96 -3.70 54.58 17.49
N ASN A 97 -2.71 54.38 18.36
CA ASN A 97 -2.06 55.42 19.13
C ASN A 97 -0.96 56.07 18.27
N GLU A 98 -1.06 57.39 18.07
CA GLU A 98 -0.08 58.20 17.34
C GLU A 98 1.37 57.97 17.79
N THR A 99 1.59 57.76 19.10
CA THR A 99 2.93 57.49 19.63
C THR A 99 3.47 56.14 19.13
N TYR A 100 2.62 55.12 19.04
CA TYR A 100 3.02 53.80 18.57
C TYR A 100 3.23 53.80 17.05
N LEU A 101 2.33 54.41 16.28
CA LEU A 101 2.50 54.55 14.83
C LEU A 101 3.76 55.35 14.48
N SER A 102 4.03 56.45 15.20
CA SER A 102 5.27 57.22 15.05
C SER A 102 6.51 56.37 15.38
N THR A 103 6.46 55.56 16.44
CA THR A 103 7.54 54.63 16.80
C THR A 103 7.80 53.63 15.68
N LEU A 104 6.76 52.95 15.17
CA LEU A 104 6.88 51.98 14.08
C LEU A 104 7.42 52.63 12.79
N ARG A 105 6.94 53.83 12.47
CA ARG A 105 7.40 54.64 11.33
C ARG A 105 8.90 54.93 11.42
N HIS A 106 9.39 55.40 12.56
CA HIS A 106 10.82 55.68 12.74
C HIS A 106 11.67 54.42 12.61
N VAL A 107 11.27 53.33 13.26
CA VAL A 107 12.01 52.06 13.23
C VAL A 107 12.11 51.52 11.80
N LEU A 108 11.00 51.49 11.07
CA LEU A 108 10.96 51.03 9.68
C LEU A 108 11.79 51.93 8.76
N PHE A 109 11.63 53.25 8.89
CA PHE A 109 12.36 54.21 8.08
C PHE A 109 13.89 54.06 8.27
N VAL A 110 14.36 54.07 9.53
CA VAL A 110 15.78 53.90 9.84
C VAL A 110 16.30 52.55 9.32
N TRP A 111 15.55 51.47 9.46
CA TRP A 111 15.94 50.15 8.95
C TRP A 111 16.06 50.13 7.42
N CYS A 112 15.09 50.68 6.70
CA CYS A 112 15.09 50.73 5.23
C CYS A 112 16.27 51.54 4.68
N ARG A 113 16.66 52.61 5.36
CA ARG A 113 17.85 53.42 5.03
C ARG A 113 19.15 52.64 5.20
N LEU A 114 19.22 51.79 6.21
CA LEU A 114 20.39 50.93 6.47
C LEU A 114 20.45 49.71 5.54
N HIS A 115 19.31 49.28 4.99
CA HIS A 115 19.18 48.09 4.15
C HIS A 115 18.56 48.40 2.77
N PRO A 116 19.23 49.23 1.93
CA PRO A 116 18.70 49.61 0.62
C PRO A 116 18.63 48.43 -0.36
N ASP A 117 19.33 47.33 -0.07
CA ASP A 117 19.27 46.09 -0.84
C ASP A 117 17.95 45.34 -0.68
N VAL A 118 17.27 45.51 0.46
CA VAL A 118 15.95 44.93 0.71
C VAL A 118 14.85 45.95 0.41
N ALA A 119 15.09 47.21 0.78
CA ALA A 119 14.10 48.31 0.80
C ALA A 119 12.87 47.98 1.67
N TYR A 120 11.94 48.94 1.79
CA TYR A 120 10.66 48.65 2.46
C TYR A 120 9.86 47.64 1.65
N ARG A 121 9.21 46.72 2.35
CA ARG A 121 8.31 45.73 1.75
C ARG A 121 7.09 45.56 2.64
N GLN A 122 5.93 45.52 1.99
CA GLN A 122 4.67 45.22 2.66
C GLN A 122 4.80 43.95 3.51
N GLY A 123 4.41 44.05 4.77
CA GLY A 123 4.54 43.01 5.78
C GLY A 123 5.63 43.27 6.83
N MET A 124 6.62 44.12 6.55
CA MET A 124 7.62 44.51 7.56
C MET A 124 6.97 45.27 8.73
N HIS A 125 5.94 46.06 8.46
CA HIS A 125 5.12 46.74 9.47
C HIS A 125 4.43 45.76 10.43
N ASP A 126 3.94 44.61 9.94
CA ASP A 126 3.37 43.56 10.80
C ASP A 126 4.45 42.98 11.74
N VAL A 127 5.66 42.73 11.23
CA VAL A 127 6.78 42.16 12.02
C VAL A 127 7.24 43.12 13.12
N VAL A 128 7.47 44.40 12.81
CA VAL A 128 7.90 45.39 13.81
C VAL A 128 6.80 45.66 14.86
N ALA A 129 5.53 45.57 14.48
CA ALA A 129 4.41 45.74 15.41
C ALA A 129 4.42 44.67 16.51
N VAL A 130 4.73 43.41 16.17
CA VAL A 130 4.88 42.31 17.16
C VAL A 130 6.01 42.61 18.14
N VAL A 131 7.13 43.13 17.65
CA VAL A 131 8.27 43.51 18.49
C VAL A 131 7.89 44.62 19.46
N LEU A 132 7.26 45.69 18.96
CA LEU A 132 6.81 46.79 19.81
C LEU A 132 5.81 46.30 20.87
N TYR A 133 4.86 45.44 20.49
CA TYR A 133 3.90 44.83 21.41
C TYR A 133 4.59 44.05 22.55
N ALA A 134 5.66 43.31 22.24
CA ALA A 134 6.43 42.55 23.23
C ALA A 134 7.09 43.44 24.30
N PHE A 135 7.35 44.72 23.99
CA PHE A 135 7.85 45.72 24.94
C PHE A 135 6.73 46.44 25.71
N LEU A 136 5.53 46.51 25.14
CA LEU A 136 4.38 47.26 25.68
C LEU A 136 3.47 46.47 26.62
N GLN A 137 3.64 45.15 26.81
CA GLN A 137 2.69 44.32 27.57
C GLN A 137 2.18 44.97 28.88
N PRO A 138 0.84 45.08 29.09
CA PRO A 138 0.29 45.52 30.36
C PRO A 138 0.60 44.47 31.44
N GLN A 139 1.09 44.91 32.60
CA GLN A 139 1.12 44.05 33.78
C GLN A 139 -0.32 43.63 34.08
N GLU A 140 -0.56 42.32 34.23
CA GLU A 140 -1.82 41.77 34.74
C GLU A 140 -2.01 42.22 36.20
N GLN A 141 -2.49 43.45 36.40
CA GLN A 141 -3.00 43.92 37.70
C GLN A 141 -4.30 44.69 37.48
N LEU A 142 -5.37 44.06 37.98
CA LEU A 142 -6.74 44.55 38.18
C LEU A 142 -7.40 45.26 37.00
N GLU A 143 -8.37 44.54 36.43
CA GLU A 143 -9.51 45.08 35.69
C GLU A 143 -10.29 46.08 36.56
N THR A 144 -9.87 47.33 36.59
CA THR A 144 -10.78 48.47 36.73
C THR A 144 -10.04 49.73 36.34
N GLU A 145 -10.69 50.54 35.51
CA GLU A 145 -10.34 51.90 35.08
C GLU A 145 -9.72 52.04 33.67
N VAL A 146 -10.47 52.83 32.88
CA VAL A 146 -10.16 53.62 31.68
C VAL A 146 -8.74 53.43 31.11
N PHE A 147 -8.68 53.09 29.81
CA PHE A 147 -7.47 53.10 28.97
C PHE A 147 -6.76 54.47 29.02
N GLU A 148 -6.00 54.74 30.09
CA GLU A 148 -5.02 55.82 30.11
C GLU A 148 -3.85 55.46 29.21
N VAL A 149 -3.46 56.41 28.36
CA VAL A 149 -2.36 56.29 27.40
C VAL A 149 -1.09 55.84 28.13
N GLN A 150 -0.69 54.57 27.95
CA GLN A 150 0.59 54.06 28.47
C GLN A 150 1.74 54.83 27.82
N LYS A 151 2.43 55.64 28.61
CA LYS A 151 3.62 56.38 28.17
C LYS A 151 4.73 55.40 27.80
N LEU A 152 5.29 55.52 26.59
CA LEU A 152 6.36 54.65 26.10
C LEU A 152 7.54 54.64 27.10
N ARG A 153 8.07 53.45 27.43
CA ARG A 153 9.20 53.32 28.35
C ARG A 153 10.45 53.99 27.77
N GLN A 154 11.34 54.48 28.64
CA GLN A 154 12.62 55.07 28.24
C GLN A 154 13.44 54.05 27.43
N HIS A 155 13.79 54.40 26.19
CA HIS A 155 14.47 53.56 25.18
C HIS A 155 13.62 52.47 24.49
N ALA A 156 12.30 52.41 24.68
CA ALA A 156 11.47 51.37 24.05
C ALA A 156 11.53 51.40 22.51
N GLU A 157 11.62 52.58 21.90
CA GLU A 157 11.79 52.71 20.45
C GLU A 157 13.14 52.13 19.99
N ALA A 158 14.24 52.51 20.66
CA ALA A 158 15.57 51.97 20.36
C ALA A 158 15.62 50.46 20.54
N ASP A 159 15.04 49.92 21.62
CA ASP A 159 14.98 48.47 21.86
C ASP A 159 14.14 47.74 20.81
N THR A 160 13.05 48.37 20.36
CA THR A 160 12.21 47.84 19.27
C THR A 160 13.00 47.77 17.97
N PHE A 161 13.76 48.81 17.63
CA PHE A 161 14.64 48.79 16.47
C PHE A 161 15.68 47.67 16.55
N LEU A 162 16.35 47.51 17.69
CA LEU A 162 17.43 46.52 17.82
C LEU A 162 16.92 45.07 17.70
N VAL A 163 15.78 44.77 18.32
CA VAL A 163 15.16 43.44 18.19
C VAL A 163 14.61 43.23 16.78
N PHE A 164 14.04 44.26 16.16
CA PHE A 164 13.60 44.20 14.77
C PHE A 164 14.77 43.97 13.80
N GLU A 165 15.88 44.69 13.95
CA GLU A 165 17.12 44.51 13.18
C GLU A 165 17.63 43.06 13.31
N ALA A 166 17.64 42.52 14.54
CA ALA A 166 18.03 41.14 14.81
C ALA A 166 17.11 40.10 14.14
N VAL A 167 15.79 40.27 14.23
CA VAL A 167 14.80 39.38 13.56
C VAL A 167 14.96 39.47 12.05
N MET A 168 15.16 40.67 11.51
CA MET A 168 15.32 40.88 10.08
C MET A 168 16.60 40.24 9.52
N LEU A 169 17.66 40.01 10.31
CA LEU A 169 18.80 39.22 9.85
C LEU A 169 18.44 37.78 9.45
N PHE A 170 17.48 37.16 10.14
CA PHE A 170 16.98 35.82 9.79
C PHE A 170 15.98 35.86 8.63
N LEU A 171 15.28 36.98 8.43
CA LEU A 171 14.28 37.13 7.37
C LEU A 171 14.82 37.77 6.09
N LYS A 172 15.99 38.40 6.12
CA LYS A 172 16.53 39.24 5.04
C LYS A 172 16.45 38.55 3.67
N SER A 173 16.93 37.31 3.59
CA SER A 173 16.93 36.51 2.36
C SER A 173 15.53 36.16 1.82
N PHE A 174 14.47 36.32 2.62
CA PHE A 174 13.08 36.13 2.19
C PHE A 174 12.45 37.40 1.61
N TYR A 175 13.12 38.56 1.76
CA TYR A 175 12.73 39.85 1.22
C TYR A 175 13.66 40.35 0.09
N GLU A 176 14.82 39.72 -0.12
CA GLU A 176 15.75 40.05 -1.22
C GLU A 176 15.13 39.83 -2.62
N VAL A 177 15.33 40.79 -3.53
CA VAL A 177 14.90 40.72 -4.94
C VAL A 177 16.08 40.28 -5.82
N VAL A 178 15.86 39.32 -6.74
CA VAL A 178 16.87 38.85 -7.69
C VAL A 178 17.21 39.97 -8.69
N LYS A 179 18.34 40.65 -8.49
CA LYS A 179 18.83 41.71 -9.38
C LYS A 179 19.50 41.09 -10.61
N THR A 180 18.84 41.07 -11.78
CA THR A 180 19.52 40.80 -13.06
C THR A 180 20.20 42.07 -13.54
N ARG A 181 21.54 42.07 -13.61
CA ARG A 181 22.34 43.19 -14.12
C ARG A 181 22.09 43.35 -15.62
N PRO A 182 21.78 44.54 -16.16
CA PRO A 182 21.91 44.78 -17.59
C PRO A 182 23.40 44.73 -17.92
N GLU A 183 23.81 43.90 -18.88
CA GLU A 183 25.18 43.96 -19.39
C GLU A 183 25.44 45.34 -20.00
N PRO A 184 26.57 46.00 -19.69
CA PRO A 184 26.92 47.24 -20.36
C PRO A 184 27.35 46.94 -21.80
N PRO A 185 27.09 47.83 -22.76
CA PRO A 185 27.60 47.67 -24.11
C PRO A 185 29.14 47.65 -24.11
N PRO A 186 29.77 46.87 -25.00
CA PRO A 186 31.23 46.72 -24.99
C PRO A 186 31.88 48.04 -25.40
N GLY A 187 32.48 48.76 -24.44
CA GLY A 187 33.29 49.94 -24.74
C GLY A 187 33.41 51.04 -23.67
N ALA A 188 32.79 50.95 -22.49
CA ALA A 188 32.92 51.99 -21.47
C ALA A 188 34.00 51.65 -20.42
N GLY A 189 35.09 52.41 -20.42
CA GLY A 189 36.22 52.27 -19.51
C GLY A 189 35.91 52.62 -18.04
N VAL A 190 36.79 52.10 -17.18
CA VAL A 190 36.90 52.27 -15.73
C VAL A 190 36.69 53.73 -15.29
N ARG A 191 35.73 53.98 -14.37
CA ARG A 191 35.70 55.19 -13.50
C ARG A 191 35.10 54.90 -12.11
N ASP A 192 36.00 54.96 -11.12
CA ASP A 192 35.96 55.68 -9.84
C ASP A 192 34.65 55.76 -9.01
N GLY A 193 34.53 54.88 -8.00
CA GLY A 193 34.92 55.20 -6.61
C GLY A 193 34.13 56.19 -5.73
N SER A 194 33.17 56.97 -6.21
CA SER A 194 32.60 58.08 -5.39
C SER A 194 31.08 58.28 -5.48
N ARG A 195 30.28 57.24 -5.21
CA ARG A 195 28.83 57.36 -5.01
C ARG A 195 28.39 56.67 -3.73
N LEU A 196 27.78 57.42 -2.81
CA LEU A 196 27.31 56.89 -1.52
C LEU A 196 26.03 56.06 -1.67
N PHE A 197 25.18 56.34 -2.68
CA PHE A 197 24.01 55.53 -3.02
C PHE A 197 23.72 55.63 -4.54
N ASP A 198 23.75 54.50 -5.26
CA ASP A 198 23.42 54.42 -6.69
C ASP A 198 21.90 54.23 -6.90
N ASN A 199 21.31 54.92 -7.88
CA ASN A 199 19.90 54.80 -8.25
C ASN A 199 19.61 53.45 -8.94
N PHE A 200 18.61 52.70 -8.48
CA PHE A 200 18.15 51.43 -9.06
C PHE A 200 16.63 51.47 -9.35
N THR A 201 16.20 50.94 -10.50
CA THR A 201 14.79 50.73 -10.85
C THR A 201 14.37 49.27 -10.72
N LEU A 202 13.17 49.04 -10.17
CA LEU A 202 12.59 47.72 -9.85
C LEU A 202 11.64 47.24 -10.96
N LYS A 203 11.65 45.93 -11.26
CA LYS A 203 10.55 45.22 -11.95
C LYS A 203 10.00 44.16 -11.00
N GLU A 204 8.67 44.12 -10.89
CA GLU A 204 7.93 43.12 -10.12
C GLU A 204 8.09 41.72 -10.72
N ASN A 205 8.08 40.71 -9.84
CA ASN A 205 8.20 39.30 -10.19
C ASN A 205 6.89 38.77 -10.81
N ASP A 206 6.60 39.20 -12.04
CA ASP A 206 5.53 38.64 -12.85
C ASP A 206 6.10 37.65 -13.89
N ALA A 207 5.59 36.42 -13.82
CA ALA A 207 5.64 35.34 -14.81
C ALA A 207 6.99 34.81 -15.37
N LEU A 208 7.24 33.52 -15.07
CA LEU A 208 7.84 32.47 -15.93
C LEU A 208 9.07 32.79 -16.80
N GLN A 209 10.25 32.32 -16.39
CA GLN A 209 11.23 31.57 -17.21
C GLN A 209 12.52 31.31 -16.43
N THR A 210 12.95 30.05 -16.30
CA THR A 210 14.38 29.72 -16.15
C THR A 210 14.73 28.58 -17.10
N ARG A 211 15.06 28.96 -18.34
CA ARG A 211 16.17 28.31 -19.04
C ARG A 211 17.45 28.84 -18.39
N ASP A 212 18.37 27.91 -18.10
CA ASP A 212 19.72 28.10 -17.53
C ASP A 212 19.86 28.24 -16.00
N GLY A 213 20.34 27.17 -15.37
CA GLY A 213 21.36 27.12 -14.30
C GLY A 213 21.33 28.00 -13.03
N GLY A 214 20.29 28.79 -12.75
CA GLY A 214 20.25 29.72 -11.61
C GLY A 214 19.69 29.12 -10.30
N LYS A 215 20.36 29.35 -9.16
CA LYS A 215 19.93 28.93 -7.81
C LYS A 215 18.54 29.49 -7.46
N GLN A 216 17.61 28.64 -7.01
CA GLN A 216 16.27 29.06 -6.57
C GLN A 216 16.30 30.04 -5.37
N PRO A 217 15.41 31.06 -5.32
CA PRO A 217 15.31 32.00 -4.19
C PRO A 217 15.11 31.29 -2.84
N ALA A 218 15.67 31.85 -1.76
CA ALA A 218 15.64 31.23 -0.43
C ALA A 218 14.23 30.94 0.09
N LEU A 219 13.29 31.86 -0.17
CA LEU A 219 11.90 31.72 0.26
C LEU A 219 11.18 30.57 -0.46
N HIS A 220 11.34 30.46 -1.78
CA HIS A 220 10.77 29.37 -2.57
C HIS A 220 11.32 28.01 -2.12
N ARG A 221 12.64 27.94 -1.83
CA ARG A 221 13.26 26.73 -1.27
C ARG A 221 12.63 26.32 0.06
N LEU A 222 12.33 27.26 0.95
CA LEU A 222 11.70 26.96 2.24
C LEU A 222 10.24 26.50 2.07
N CYS A 223 9.46 27.16 1.22
CA CYS A 223 8.09 26.75 0.87
C CYS A 223 8.05 25.31 0.34
N HIS A 224 8.94 25.01 -0.61
CA HIS A 224 9.07 23.67 -1.16
C HIS A 224 9.49 22.64 -0.12
N HIS A 225 10.47 22.96 0.73
CA HIS A 225 10.92 22.05 1.78
C HIS A 225 9.81 21.75 2.80
N VAL A 226 8.98 22.73 3.16
CA VAL A 226 7.84 22.52 4.08
C VAL A 226 6.84 21.53 3.49
N GLN A 227 6.38 21.72 2.25
CA GLN A 227 5.32 20.87 1.68
C GLN A 227 5.86 19.61 0.99
N TYR A 228 6.83 19.74 0.09
CA TYR A 228 7.31 18.63 -0.73
C TYR A 228 8.30 17.71 -0.04
N GLU A 229 8.87 18.11 1.10
CA GLU A 229 9.81 17.26 1.85
C GLU A 229 9.27 16.95 3.25
N LEU A 230 9.13 17.94 4.12
CA LEU A 230 8.75 17.69 5.52
C LEU A 230 7.30 17.22 5.67
N LEU A 231 6.35 17.86 5.01
CA LEU A 231 4.95 17.41 5.05
C LEU A 231 4.80 16.05 4.36
N GLN A 232 5.45 15.83 3.21
CA GLN A 232 5.47 14.51 2.56
C GLN A 232 5.97 13.41 3.51
N GLN A 233 6.98 13.70 4.33
CA GLN A 233 7.51 12.75 5.32
C GLN A 233 6.57 12.55 6.52
N LYS A 234 5.93 13.62 7.01
CA LYS A 234 5.15 13.61 8.27
C LYS A 234 3.66 13.29 8.10
N ASP A 235 3.04 13.73 7.01
CA ASP A 235 1.67 13.40 6.60
C ASP A 235 1.58 13.32 5.06
N PRO A 236 1.99 12.17 4.49
CA PRO A 236 1.94 11.96 3.05
C PRO A 236 0.53 12.13 2.46
N GLN A 237 -0.51 11.91 3.27
CA GLN A 237 -1.90 12.03 2.80
C GLN A 237 -2.28 13.49 2.58
N LEU A 238 -1.99 14.37 3.54
CA LEU A 238 -2.19 15.81 3.36
C LEU A 238 -1.29 16.35 2.24
N TYR A 239 -0.05 15.88 2.16
CA TYR A 239 0.85 16.23 1.07
C TYR A 239 0.28 15.93 -0.32
N TYR A 240 -0.13 14.68 -0.57
CA TYR A 240 -0.69 14.29 -1.86
C TYR A 240 -2.04 14.97 -2.10
N HIS A 241 -2.81 15.29 -1.06
CA HIS A 241 -4.04 16.08 -1.18
C HIS A 241 -3.77 17.49 -1.71
N LEU A 242 -2.85 18.23 -1.07
CA LEU A 242 -2.46 19.56 -1.53
C LEU A 242 -1.82 19.53 -2.92
N GLN A 243 -1.03 18.50 -3.23
CA GLN A 243 -0.42 18.31 -4.56
C GLN A 243 -1.47 18.03 -5.64
N ASN A 244 -2.46 17.16 -5.36
CA ASN A 244 -3.52 16.81 -6.31
C ASN A 244 -4.49 17.97 -6.56
N LEU A 245 -4.67 18.85 -5.57
CA LEU A 245 -5.42 20.09 -5.73
C LEU A 245 -4.61 21.20 -6.40
N GLU A 246 -3.38 20.92 -6.83
CA GLU A 246 -2.45 21.90 -7.41
C GLU A 246 -2.20 23.11 -6.48
N ILE A 247 -2.33 22.91 -5.16
CA ILE A 247 -2.03 23.94 -4.16
C ILE A 247 -0.53 23.99 -3.98
N VAL A 248 0.08 24.91 -4.71
CA VAL A 248 1.51 25.22 -4.64
C VAL A 248 1.80 25.88 -3.29
N PRO A 249 2.84 25.47 -2.53
CA PRO A 249 3.12 26.00 -1.19
C PRO A 249 3.28 27.51 -1.15
N GLU A 250 3.73 28.13 -2.25
CA GLU A 250 3.83 29.58 -2.40
C GLU A 250 2.51 30.29 -2.11
N THR A 251 1.38 29.65 -2.40
CA THR A 251 0.05 30.24 -2.26
C THR A 251 -0.27 30.61 -0.80
N TYR A 252 0.27 29.88 0.19
CA TYR A 252 -0.02 30.11 1.61
C TYR A 252 1.24 30.27 2.49
N CYS A 253 2.31 29.52 2.22
CA CYS A 253 3.54 29.56 3.02
C CYS A 253 4.27 30.91 2.91
N LEU A 254 4.15 31.64 1.79
CA LEU A 254 4.82 32.94 1.62
C LEU A 254 4.44 33.91 2.74
N ARG A 255 3.13 33.99 3.05
CA ARG A 255 2.60 34.86 4.11
C ARG A 255 3.06 34.40 5.49
N TRP A 256 2.98 33.10 5.77
CA TRP A 256 3.37 32.54 7.07
C TRP A 256 4.84 32.75 7.38
N ILE A 257 5.72 32.54 6.40
CA ILE A 257 7.17 32.65 6.56
C ILE A 257 7.60 34.12 6.65
N ARG A 258 7.14 35.00 5.75
CA ARG A 258 7.56 36.41 5.73
C ARG A 258 7.08 37.15 6.97
N LEU A 259 5.84 36.90 7.39
CA LEU A 259 5.24 37.60 8.53
C LEU A 259 5.44 36.86 9.85
N LEU A 260 6.18 35.74 9.87
CA LEU A 260 6.35 34.88 11.04
C LEU A 260 5.03 34.60 11.77
N PHE A 261 4.00 34.23 11.00
CA PHE A 261 2.63 33.97 11.45
C PHE A 261 1.85 35.14 12.07
N ALA A 262 2.32 36.39 11.90
CA ALA A 262 1.68 37.56 12.54
C ALA A 262 0.20 37.80 12.17
N ARG A 263 -0.27 37.23 11.06
CA ARG A 263 -1.67 37.30 10.63
C ARG A 263 -2.50 36.04 10.93
N GLU A 264 -1.87 34.98 11.44
CA GLU A 264 -2.50 33.69 11.69
C GLU A 264 -2.90 33.48 13.17
N TYR A 265 -2.27 34.23 14.09
CA TYR A 265 -2.49 34.13 15.53
C TYR A 265 -2.69 35.51 16.14
N ALA A 266 -3.49 35.59 17.21
CA ALA A 266 -3.60 36.80 18.01
C ALA A 266 -2.25 37.15 18.66
N LEU A 267 -1.98 38.45 18.84
CA LEU A 267 -0.67 38.95 19.33
C LEU A 267 -0.18 38.23 20.60
N LYS A 268 -1.06 37.97 21.58
CA LYS A 268 -0.69 37.29 22.82
C LYS A 268 -0.18 35.86 22.61
N GLU A 269 -0.77 35.11 21.67
CA GLU A 269 -0.38 33.74 21.31
C GLU A 269 0.89 33.74 20.46
N LEU A 270 0.96 34.69 19.53
CA LEU A 270 2.09 34.88 18.64
C LEU A 270 3.39 35.13 19.41
N LEU A 271 3.34 35.88 20.51
CA LEU A 271 4.51 36.09 21.37
C LEU A 271 5.06 34.75 21.92
N CYS A 272 4.23 33.75 22.20
CA CYS A 272 4.69 32.43 22.64
C CYS A 272 5.39 31.65 21.51
N ILE A 273 4.91 31.80 20.28
CA ILE A 273 5.55 31.20 19.09
C ILE A 273 6.92 31.86 18.85
N TRP A 274 6.98 33.19 18.98
CA TRP A 274 8.23 33.95 18.82
C TRP A 274 9.22 33.68 19.96
N ASP A 275 8.75 33.51 21.20
CA ASP A 275 9.59 33.04 22.32
C ASP A 275 10.27 31.72 21.95
N ALA A 276 9.52 30.75 21.42
CA ALA A 276 10.08 29.45 21.04
C ALA A 276 11.15 29.57 19.95
N MET A 277 10.94 30.42 18.93
CA MET A 277 11.91 30.61 17.84
C MET A 277 13.15 31.40 18.28
N ILE A 278 12.98 32.47 19.06
CA ILE A 278 14.06 33.39 19.46
C ILE A 278 14.94 32.76 20.55
N LEU A 279 14.32 32.00 21.47
CA LEU A 279 15.00 31.33 22.57
C LEU A 279 15.52 29.93 22.22
N ASP A 280 15.33 29.45 20.97
CA ASP A 280 15.84 28.17 20.52
C ASP A 280 17.38 28.13 20.60
N ALA A 281 17.92 27.11 21.27
CA ALA A 281 19.35 26.88 21.39
C ALA A 281 20.00 26.51 20.05
N ALA A 282 19.23 26.01 19.08
CA ALA A 282 19.73 25.71 17.73
C ALA A 282 19.89 26.97 16.86
N ARG A 283 19.48 28.16 17.34
CA ARG A 283 19.59 29.42 16.59
C ARG A 283 21.04 29.89 16.51
N VAL A 284 21.42 30.37 15.33
CA VAL A 284 22.71 31.01 15.08
C VAL A 284 22.86 32.30 15.90
N SER A 285 24.04 32.52 16.47
CA SER A 285 24.34 33.74 17.25
C SER A 285 24.55 34.95 16.33
N ILE A 286 24.26 36.15 16.83
CA ILE A 286 24.44 37.42 16.11
C ILE A 286 25.68 38.12 16.66
N ASP A 287 26.52 38.61 15.75
CA ASP A 287 27.61 39.52 16.06
C ASP A 287 27.16 40.96 15.82
N PHE A 288 27.11 41.76 16.90
CA PHE A 288 26.78 43.18 16.84
C PHE A 288 28.07 44.01 16.80
N PRO A 289 28.16 45.02 15.92
CA PRO A 289 29.38 45.81 15.78
C PRO A 289 29.72 46.55 17.08
N THR A 290 30.99 46.54 17.47
CA THR A 290 31.47 47.34 18.60
C THR A 290 31.54 48.81 18.20
N ILE A 291 30.73 49.65 18.85
CA ILE A 291 30.69 51.09 18.59
C ILE A 291 31.66 51.80 19.54
N ASN A 292 32.62 52.53 18.98
CA ASN A 292 33.54 53.32 19.79
C ASN A 292 32.91 54.68 20.15
N MET A 293 32.57 54.86 21.43
CA MET A 293 31.84 56.06 21.90
C MET A 293 32.62 57.38 21.81
N THR A 294 33.92 57.33 21.54
CA THR A 294 34.80 58.51 21.53
C THR A 294 35.05 59.10 20.15
N ASP A 295 34.68 58.41 19.06
CA ASP A 295 34.99 58.85 17.70
C ASP A 295 33.81 59.58 17.04
N LYS A 296 34.11 60.64 16.27
CA LYS A 296 33.12 61.51 15.61
C LYS A 296 32.86 61.13 14.15
N SER A 297 33.38 59.99 13.69
CA SER A 297 33.21 59.55 12.29
C SER A 297 31.91 58.77 12.12
N ASP A 298 31.04 59.21 11.20
CA ASP A 298 29.73 58.60 10.95
C ASP A 298 29.80 57.18 10.33
N ASN A 299 30.97 56.74 9.88
CA ASN A 299 31.17 55.43 9.24
C ASN A 299 30.92 54.24 10.18
N ASP A 300 31.16 54.41 11.48
CA ASP A 300 30.92 53.34 12.46
C ASP A 300 29.42 53.12 12.75
N LEU A 301 28.58 54.12 12.50
CA LEU A 301 27.12 54.02 12.68
C LEU A 301 26.47 53.13 11.60
N LEU A 302 27.07 53.07 10.41
CA LEU A 302 26.58 52.31 9.26
C LEU A 302 26.98 50.83 9.28
N GLN A 303 27.80 50.39 10.23
CA GLN A 303 28.15 48.98 10.37
C GLN A 303 26.92 48.17 10.77
N LEU A 304 26.65 47.09 10.03
CA LEU A 304 25.46 46.25 10.21
C LEU A 304 25.81 44.96 10.99
N PRO A 305 24.92 44.49 11.87
CA PRO A 305 25.08 43.20 12.56
C PRO A 305 25.03 42.02 11.58
N LYS A 306 25.67 40.90 11.94
CA LYS A 306 25.82 39.71 11.08
C LYS A 306 25.59 38.41 11.84
N LEU A 307 25.14 37.37 11.14
CA LEU A 307 25.00 36.01 11.69
C LEU A 307 26.36 35.29 11.71
N ILE A 308 26.70 34.66 12.83
CA ILE A 308 27.98 33.95 13.02
C ILE A 308 27.86 32.52 12.45
N THR A 309 28.32 32.29 11.23
CA THR A 309 28.30 30.95 10.60
C THR A 309 29.54 30.14 11.00
N ASN A 310 29.36 29.12 11.86
CA ASN A 310 30.40 28.11 12.10
C ASN A 310 30.29 27.01 11.02
N ASN A 311 31.42 26.68 10.41
CA ASN A 311 31.49 25.85 9.20
C ASN A 311 30.97 24.40 9.41
N GLU A 312 30.37 23.88 8.33
CA GLU A 312 30.00 22.50 7.97
C GLU A 312 28.58 21.95 8.27
N ASP A 313 27.83 22.35 9.31
CA ASP A 313 26.51 21.73 9.61
C ASP A 313 25.26 22.64 9.61
N ALA A 314 25.39 23.96 9.46
CA ALA A 314 24.23 24.87 9.49
C ALA A 314 23.64 25.12 8.08
N SER A 315 23.00 24.11 7.49
CA SER A 315 22.54 24.12 6.08
C SER A 315 21.23 24.87 5.79
N TRP A 316 20.63 25.57 6.77
CA TRP A 316 19.25 26.09 6.64
C TRP A 316 19.13 27.61 6.85
N ILE A 317 18.32 28.24 6.01
CA ILE A 317 18.12 29.70 5.95
C ILE A 317 16.93 30.09 6.83
N GLY A 318 17.09 31.07 7.73
CA GLY A 318 16.06 31.57 8.65
C GLY A 318 16.10 30.96 10.05
N PHE A 319 15.03 31.13 10.84
CA PHE A 319 14.92 30.51 12.17
C PHE A 319 14.80 28.98 12.03
N PRO A 320 15.58 28.18 12.79
CA PRO A 320 15.58 26.71 12.66
C PRO A 320 14.21 26.05 12.86
N LEU A 321 13.44 26.53 13.84
CA LEU A 321 12.11 26.00 14.16
C LEU A 321 11.04 26.36 13.12
N LEU A 322 11.22 27.41 12.33
CA LEU A 322 10.17 27.98 11.47
C LEU A 322 9.56 26.94 10.52
N ARG A 323 10.39 26.10 9.89
CA ARG A 323 9.94 25.04 8.97
C ARG A 323 9.06 23.99 9.66
N TYR A 324 9.36 23.66 10.91
CA TYR A 324 8.60 22.69 11.69
C TYR A 324 7.30 23.31 12.20
N ILE A 325 7.28 24.61 12.51
CA ILE A 325 6.06 25.34 12.86
C ILE A 325 5.08 25.34 11.68
N CYS A 326 5.57 25.57 10.45
CA CYS A 326 4.74 25.49 9.24
C CYS A 326 4.13 24.09 9.05
N VAL A 327 4.90 23.03 9.25
CA VAL A 327 4.39 21.64 9.14
C VAL A 327 3.43 21.33 10.28
N ALA A 328 3.74 21.71 11.52
CA ALA A 328 2.86 21.53 12.67
C ALA A 328 1.50 22.21 12.44
N ARG A 329 1.49 23.42 11.86
CA ARG A 329 0.25 24.12 11.50
C ARG A 329 -0.56 23.37 10.45
N LEU A 330 0.08 22.84 9.40
CA LEU A 330 -0.58 22.02 8.38
C LEU A 330 -1.17 20.75 8.99
N LEU A 331 -0.44 20.11 9.92
CA LEU A 331 -0.88 18.89 10.60
C LEU A 331 -2.09 19.15 11.52
N GLN A 332 -2.12 20.28 12.24
CA GLN A 332 -3.29 20.68 13.03
C GLN A 332 -4.56 20.85 12.18
N MET A 333 -4.40 21.30 10.94
CA MET A 333 -5.50 21.53 10.00
C MET A 333 -5.74 20.33 9.08
N SER A 334 -5.01 19.23 9.28
CA SER A 334 -4.92 18.15 8.30
C SER A 334 -6.25 17.46 8.00
N SER A 335 -7.07 17.22 9.04
CA SER A 335 -8.43 16.68 8.87
C SER A 335 -9.31 17.62 8.06
N GLN A 336 -9.32 18.92 8.37
CA GLN A 336 -10.13 19.93 7.70
C GLN A 336 -9.69 20.18 6.26
N LEU A 337 -8.37 20.22 6.03
CA LEU A 337 -7.79 20.40 4.70
C LEU A 337 -8.10 19.21 3.80
N ARG A 338 -7.94 17.96 4.28
CA ARG A 338 -8.28 16.76 3.50
C ARG A 338 -9.75 16.63 3.14
N GLN A 339 -10.64 17.25 3.91
CA GLN A 339 -12.08 17.28 3.63
C GLN A 339 -12.49 18.44 2.71
N SER A 340 -11.58 19.36 2.44
CA SER A 340 -11.85 20.56 1.64
C SER A 340 -11.35 20.39 0.20
N ASP A 341 -12.10 20.94 -0.75
CA ASP A 341 -11.68 21.07 -2.15
C ASP A 341 -10.58 22.16 -2.29
N ASN A 342 -10.12 22.46 -3.52
CA ASN A 342 -9.07 23.47 -3.74
C ASN A 342 -9.44 24.81 -3.09
N THR A 343 -10.66 25.30 -3.33
CA THR A 343 -11.11 26.60 -2.80
C THR A 343 -11.27 26.57 -1.28
N GLY A 344 -11.78 25.47 -0.72
CA GLY A 344 -11.89 25.28 0.73
C GLY A 344 -10.53 25.17 1.41
N CYS A 345 -9.58 24.43 0.83
CA CYS A 345 -8.21 24.35 1.31
C CYS A 345 -7.53 25.72 1.29
N LEU A 346 -7.63 26.45 0.17
CA LEU A 346 -7.09 27.81 0.09
C LEU A 346 -7.77 28.74 1.09
N ARG A 347 -9.09 28.64 1.27
CA ARG A 347 -9.83 29.40 2.27
C ARG A 347 -9.34 29.11 3.69
N LEU A 348 -9.10 27.85 4.03
CA LEU A 348 -8.58 27.42 5.33
C LEU A 348 -7.14 27.89 5.55
N LEU A 349 -6.25 27.63 4.58
CA LEU A 349 -4.83 27.99 4.64
C LEU A 349 -4.61 29.51 4.65
N MET A 350 -5.50 30.26 4.01
CA MET A 350 -5.47 31.72 3.94
C MET A 350 -6.35 32.40 5.00
N ARG A 351 -7.06 31.64 5.85
CA ARG A 351 -7.97 32.18 6.88
C ARG A 351 -7.17 32.98 7.91
N ALA A 352 -7.36 34.31 7.93
CA ALA A 352 -6.89 35.13 9.04
C ALA A 352 -7.67 34.78 10.31
N TYR A 353 -7.06 34.99 11.48
CA TYR A 353 -7.71 34.76 12.77
C TYR A 353 -9.07 35.50 12.85
N GLN A 354 -10.14 34.79 13.22
CA GLN A 354 -11.51 35.34 13.40
C GLN A 354 -11.98 35.06 14.84
N GLU A 355 -12.63 36.05 15.47
CA GLU A 355 -12.94 36.11 16.91
C GLU A 355 -13.94 35.07 17.44
N GLU A 356 -14.54 34.21 16.61
CA GLU A 356 -15.60 33.27 17.05
C GLU A 356 -15.09 32.09 17.92
N GLU A 357 -13.78 31.95 18.17
CA GLU A 357 -13.19 30.93 19.05
C GLU A 357 -12.75 31.49 20.43
N ALA A 358 -13.44 32.51 20.94
CA ALA A 358 -13.08 33.26 22.16
C ALA A 358 -13.54 32.62 23.49
N ASP A 359 -13.36 31.31 23.68
CA ASP A 359 -13.70 30.64 24.95
C ASP A 359 -12.44 30.02 25.58
N GLY A 360 -11.67 30.82 26.33
CA GLY A 360 -10.62 30.41 27.29
C GLY A 360 -9.42 29.56 26.81
N ALA A 361 -9.46 28.97 25.62
CA ALA A 361 -8.59 27.89 25.16
C ALA A 361 -7.36 28.34 24.35
N GLY A 362 -7.25 29.64 24.04
CA GLY A 362 -6.22 30.17 23.14
C GLY A 362 -4.76 29.95 23.58
N LYS A 363 -4.47 30.10 24.89
CA LYS A 363 -3.12 29.81 25.42
C LYS A 363 -2.73 28.32 25.24
N SER A 364 -3.68 27.40 25.26
CA SER A 364 -3.40 25.97 25.05
C SER A 364 -2.91 25.72 23.63
N ARG A 365 -3.59 26.28 22.62
CA ARG A 365 -3.34 25.97 21.21
C ARG A 365 -1.93 26.35 20.73
N ALA A 366 -1.41 27.49 21.19
CA ALA A 366 -0.03 27.90 20.88
C ALA A 366 1.00 27.01 21.58
N LEU A 367 0.76 26.63 22.84
CA LEU A 367 1.63 25.73 23.60
C LEU A 367 1.63 24.31 22.99
N ASP A 368 0.48 23.81 22.57
CA ASP A 368 0.31 22.51 21.91
C ASP A 368 1.03 22.49 20.55
N LEU A 369 0.90 23.58 19.78
CA LEU A 369 1.67 23.76 18.55
C LEU A 369 3.18 23.70 18.82
N MET A 370 3.66 24.37 19.87
CA MET A 370 5.10 24.40 20.21
C MET A 370 5.60 23.05 20.72
N ARG A 371 4.80 22.35 21.52
CA ARG A 371 5.10 20.98 21.97
C ARG A 371 5.28 20.06 20.76
N PHE A 372 4.31 20.09 19.85
CA PHE A 372 4.34 19.30 18.62
C PHE A 372 5.49 19.69 17.68
N THR A 373 5.79 20.99 17.57
CA THR A 373 6.92 21.50 16.77
C THR A 373 8.26 20.96 17.27
N ARG A 374 8.48 20.93 18.59
CA ARG A 374 9.73 20.40 19.16
C ARG A 374 9.88 18.89 18.95
N ILE A 375 8.77 18.15 19.01
CA ILE A 375 8.74 16.71 18.68
C ILE A 375 9.11 16.51 17.19
N LEU A 376 8.59 17.35 16.29
CA LEU A 376 8.94 17.30 14.87
C LEU A 376 10.42 17.65 14.60
N GLN A 377 10.99 18.59 15.37
CA GLN A 377 12.40 19.00 15.27
C GLN A 377 13.36 17.93 15.80
N ASN A 378 13.05 17.32 16.94
CA ASN A 378 13.85 16.26 17.56
C ASN A 378 12.96 15.24 18.28
N PRO A 379 12.66 14.09 17.65
CA PRO A 379 11.79 13.05 18.21
C PRO A 379 12.32 12.41 19.50
N MET A 380 13.60 12.61 19.85
CA MET A 380 14.25 12.07 21.05
C MET A 380 13.99 12.90 22.31
N LEU A 381 13.27 14.03 22.23
CA LEU A 381 13.04 14.93 23.36
C LEU A 381 12.03 14.43 24.41
N GLU A 382 11.31 13.33 24.17
CA GLU A 382 10.36 12.78 25.16
C GLU A 382 11.01 12.06 26.34
N GLU A 383 12.34 11.86 26.35
CA GLU A 383 13.03 11.18 27.45
C GLU A 383 13.26 12.01 28.74
N ASN A 384 13.02 13.33 28.79
CA ASN A 384 13.52 14.15 29.91
C ASN A 384 12.54 15.09 30.64
N HIS A 385 11.30 15.27 30.21
CA HIS A 385 10.45 16.33 30.79
C HIS A 385 9.49 15.94 31.91
N HIS A 386 9.27 14.65 32.20
CA HIS A 386 8.45 14.24 33.36
C HIS A 386 9.14 14.31 34.73
N LYS A 387 10.39 14.82 34.81
CA LYS A 387 11.12 14.96 36.10
C LYS A 387 11.30 16.39 36.63
N LYS A 388 10.85 17.45 35.92
CA LYS A 388 11.13 18.84 36.34
C LYS A 388 9.95 19.68 36.84
N ASP A 389 8.70 19.27 36.61
CA ASP A 389 7.54 20.07 37.05
C ASP A 389 6.93 19.63 38.40
N SER A 390 7.54 18.67 39.11
CA SER A 390 7.06 18.22 40.43
C SER A 390 7.83 18.79 41.64
N LEU A 391 8.68 19.80 41.45
CA LEU A 391 9.31 20.55 42.56
C LEU A 391 9.03 22.04 42.43
N CYS A 392 7.77 22.45 42.63
CA CYS A 392 7.40 23.74 43.25
C CYS A 392 5.86 23.87 43.28
N SER A 393 5.21 23.36 44.33
CA SER A 393 4.12 24.03 45.06
C SER A 393 3.30 23.02 45.88
N HIS A 394 3.64 22.91 47.15
CA HIS A 394 2.68 22.48 48.18
C HIS A 394 1.76 23.66 48.51
N GLY A 395 0.45 23.45 48.44
CA GLY A 395 -0.54 24.47 48.80
C GLY A 395 -1.99 24.00 48.80
N LYS A 396 -2.32 23.08 49.71
CA LYS A 396 -3.63 22.86 50.40
C LYS A 396 -4.97 23.02 49.61
N ASN A 397 -5.69 21.89 49.62
CA ASN A 397 -7.13 21.67 49.88
C ASN A 397 -8.19 22.29 48.95
N GLY A 398 -9.00 21.39 48.36
CA GLY A 398 -10.36 21.65 47.88
C GLY A 398 -10.80 20.62 46.84
N GLU A 399 -11.73 19.74 47.21
CA GLU A 399 -12.32 18.68 46.37
C GLU A 399 -12.97 19.21 45.08
N VAL A 400 -12.93 18.41 43.99
CA VAL A 400 -14.11 17.89 43.22
C VAL A 400 -13.64 17.14 41.96
N GLY A 401 -14.06 15.87 41.84
CA GLY A 401 -14.46 15.18 40.60
C GLY A 401 -13.39 14.73 39.59
N SER A 402 -12.98 13.46 39.62
CA SER A 402 -12.20 12.82 38.55
C SER A 402 -13.11 12.09 37.54
N SER A 403 -13.31 12.67 36.36
CA SER A 403 -13.54 11.94 35.10
C SER A 403 -12.32 12.11 34.20
N ASP A 404 -12.13 11.17 33.28
CA ASP A 404 -11.13 11.13 32.21
C ASP A 404 -9.71 10.66 32.59
N LYS A 405 -9.53 9.34 32.60
CA LYS A 405 -8.27 8.71 32.19
C LYS A 405 -8.41 8.28 30.73
N LEU A 406 -7.79 9.03 29.82
CA LEU A 406 -7.50 8.57 28.46
C LEU A 406 -6.35 7.55 28.51
N ASP A 407 -6.50 6.46 27.76
CA ASP A 407 -5.49 5.42 27.57
C ASP A 407 -4.22 5.99 26.90
N GLU A 408 -3.10 5.96 27.64
CA GLU A 408 -1.77 6.33 27.15
C GLU A 408 -1.21 5.17 26.30
N VAL A 409 -0.82 5.43 25.05
CA VAL A 409 -0.27 4.44 24.11
C VAL A 409 1.23 4.69 23.95
N ASP A 410 2.06 3.76 24.39
CA ASP A 410 3.52 3.81 24.19
C ASP A 410 3.91 3.25 22.82
N VAL A 411 4.81 3.95 22.12
CA VAL A 411 5.29 3.58 20.78
C VAL A 411 6.81 3.36 20.80
N VAL A 412 7.26 2.14 20.46
CA VAL A 412 8.71 1.79 20.41
C VAL A 412 9.18 1.64 18.96
N GLN A 413 10.38 2.16 18.66
CA GLN A 413 11.02 2.12 17.33
C GLN A 413 12.17 1.09 17.29
N PHE A 414 12.18 0.19 16.29
CA PHE A 414 13.26 -0.77 16.07
C PHE A 414 14.16 -0.35 14.88
N GLN A 415 15.49 -0.49 15.01
CA GLN A 415 16.48 -0.20 13.95
C GLN A 415 16.94 -1.44 13.17
N GLU A 416 17.54 -1.22 11.99
CA GLU A 416 18.07 -2.26 11.09
C GLU A 416 19.23 -3.04 11.75
N GLY A 417 19.12 -4.38 11.83
CA GLY A 417 20.11 -5.25 12.48
C GLY A 417 19.92 -5.50 13.99
N SER A 418 18.90 -4.91 14.62
CA SER A 418 18.65 -5.09 16.06
C SER A 418 18.15 -6.51 16.40
N LEU A 419 19.02 -7.34 17.01
CA LEU A 419 18.66 -8.63 17.62
C LEU A 419 17.95 -8.38 18.98
N GLY A 420 16.72 -7.84 18.92
CA GLY A 420 15.90 -7.52 20.09
C GLY A 420 14.73 -8.47 20.33
N ILE A 421 14.72 -9.64 19.68
CA ILE A 421 13.65 -10.63 19.84
C ILE A 421 14.31 -11.97 20.20
N ILE A 422 14.47 -12.25 21.51
CA ILE A 422 14.70 -13.61 21.98
C ILE A 422 13.32 -14.22 22.27
N LEU A 423 12.77 -14.95 21.29
CA LEU A 423 11.62 -15.84 21.51
C LEU A 423 12.17 -17.21 21.87
N THR A 424 12.14 -17.59 23.15
CA THR A 424 12.47 -18.96 23.56
C THR A 424 11.29 -19.89 23.29
N ALA A 425 11.58 -21.08 22.75
CA ALA A 425 10.60 -22.08 22.34
C ALA A 425 10.02 -22.92 23.50
N ALA A 426 8.71 -23.19 23.38
CA ALA A 426 7.92 -24.37 23.80
C ALA A 426 7.75 -24.73 25.30
N GLY A 427 6.47 -24.79 25.71
CA GLY A 427 5.96 -25.58 26.85
C GLY A 427 4.81 -24.91 27.58
N ALA A 428 3.58 -25.47 27.50
CA ALA A 428 2.39 -24.98 28.22
C ALA A 428 2.62 -24.81 29.75
N PRO A 429 1.85 -23.94 30.47
CA PRO A 429 0.70 -23.14 30.05
C PRO A 429 1.00 -21.62 30.07
N PHE A 430 2.05 -21.18 29.38
CA PHE A 430 2.45 -19.77 29.37
C PHE A 430 2.83 -19.28 27.96
N GLU A 431 1.92 -19.44 26.99
CA GLU A 431 2.07 -18.79 25.67
C GLU A 431 1.99 -17.25 25.81
N ASP A 432 2.74 -16.55 24.95
CA ASP A 432 2.77 -15.10 24.73
C ASP A 432 3.40 -14.21 25.82
N ARG A 433 4.74 -14.13 25.86
CA ARG A 433 5.44 -13.04 26.59
C ARG A 433 6.61 -12.46 25.82
N LEU A 434 6.61 -11.13 25.66
CA LEU A 434 7.83 -10.35 25.43
C LEU A 434 7.69 -8.95 26.05
N ALA A 435 8.62 -8.60 26.94
CA ALA A 435 8.95 -7.22 27.33
C ALA A 435 10.37 -7.19 27.94
N VAL A 436 11.24 -6.35 27.40
CA VAL A 436 12.60 -6.09 27.93
C VAL A 436 12.56 -4.80 28.73
N LYS A 437 12.98 -4.86 30.00
CA LYS A 437 12.92 -3.70 30.91
C LYS A 437 14.19 -2.82 30.85
N SER A 438 15.36 -3.46 30.74
CA SER A 438 16.66 -2.79 30.70
C SER A 438 17.76 -3.76 30.32
N PHE A 439 18.92 -3.27 29.86
CA PHE A 439 20.12 -4.08 29.63
C PHE A 439 21.08 -3.92 30.82
N THR A 440 21.63 -5.02 31.33
CA THR A 440 22.73 -4.99 32.32
C THR A 440 23.94 -4.30 31.71
N LYS A 441 24.84 -3.70 32.49
CA LYS A 441 26.06 -3.09 31.95
C LYS A 441 27.15 -4.14 31.77
N ASP A 442 27.61 -4.38 30.54
CA ASP A 442 28.78 -5.22 30.26
C ASP A 442 30.00 -4.32 30.02
N PRO A 443 31.02 -4.33 30.91
CA PRO A 443 32.20 -3.49 30.76
C PRO A 443 33.16 -3.96 29.65
N THR A 444 32.87 -5.08 28.98
CA THR A 444 33.70 -5.62 27.90
C THR A 444 33.26 -5.20 26.49
N THR A 445 32.07 -4.61 26.35
CA THR A 445 31.55 -4.04 25.10
C THR A 445 31.77 -2.52 25.07
N SER A 446 32.09 -1.97 23.90
CA SER A 446 32.50 -0.57 23.75
C SER A 446 31.39 0.45 24.02
N ASP A 447 30.14 -0.01 24.01
CA ASP A 447 28.91 0.74 24.30
C ASP A 447 28.36 0.47 25.71
N GLY A 448 28.95 -0.47 26.46
CA GLY A 448 28.58 -0.77 27.84
C GLY A 448 27.28 -1.56 28.00
N VAL A 449 26.72 -2.13 26.93
CA VAL A 449 25.42 -2.83 26.95
C VAL A 449 25.64 -4.34 27.13
N GLY A 450 24.98 -4.92 28.13
CA GLY A 450 24.98 -6.34 28.52
C GLY A 450 23.58 -6.98 28.44
N GLN A 451 23.37 -8.15 29.05
CA GLN A 451 22.12 -8.94 28.94
C GLN A 451 20.85 -8.20 29.43
N ALA A 452 19.75 -8.38 28.72
CA ALA A 452 18.43 -7.82 29.03
C ALA A 452 17.79 -8.43 30.31
N GLU A 453 17.34 -7.59 31.24
CA GLU A 453 16.50 -7.93 32.38
C GLU A 453 15.00 -7.85 32.01
N ALA A 454 14.22 -8.87 32.39
CA ALA A 454 12.82 -9.02 32.02
C ALA A 454 11.85 -8.36 33.03
N SER A 455 10.77 -7.73 32.55
CA SER A 455 9.61 -7.42 33.39
C SER A 455 8.27 -7.45 32.66
N GLY A 456 7.26 -8.03 33.33
CA GLY A 456 5.84 -7.74 33.11
C GLY A 456 5.19 -8.45 31.90
N LYS A 457 3.90 -8.79 32.01
CA LYS A 457 3.11 -9.52 31.01
C LYS A 457 2.32 -8.52 30.13
N VAL A 458 2.31 -8.71 28.80
CA VAL A 458 1.48 -7.94 27.84
C VAL A 458 0.82 -8.93 26.88
N HIS A 459 -0.48 -8.75 26.59
CA HIS A 459 -1.26 -9.62 25.68
C HIS A 459 -1.25 -9.05 24.25
N LEU A 460 -1.17 -9.92 23.24
CA LEU A 460 -1.04 -9.57 21.82
C LEU A 460 -2.32 -8.98 21.18
N GLY A 461 -3.37 -8.72 21.98
CA GLY A 461 -4.69 -8.27 21.53
C GLY A 461 -4.84 -6.76 21.31
N ASP A 462 -3.86 -5.96 21.71
CA ASP A 462 -4.00 -4.51 21.88
C ASP A 462 -3.36 -3.64 20.75
N LEU A 463 -3.12 -4.22 19.57
CA LEU A 463 -2.55 -3.52 18.40
C LEU A 463 -3.63 -2.73 17.62
N LEU A 464 -3.68 -1.41 17.82
CA LEU A 464 -4.61 -0.50 17.16
C LEU A 464 -4.27 -0.26 15.67
N GLN A 465 -5.28 -0.49 14.82
CA GLN A 465 -5.49 -0.15 13.39
C GLN A 465 -4.30 -0.06 12.40
N SER A 466 -4.46 -0.75 11.26
CA SER A 466 -3.62 -0.60 10.08
C SER A 466 -3.79 0.77 9.39
N ILE A 467 -2.78 1.15 8.60
CA ILE A 467 -2.63 2.41 7.84
C ILE A 467 -3.83 2.72 6.90
N ASN A 468 -4.72 1.75 6.67
CA ASN A 468 -5.90 1.89 5.80
C ASN A 468 -7.25 1.82 6.55
N GLY A 469 -7.25 1.97 7.88
CA GLY A 469 -8.47 2.05 8.70
C GLY A 469 -9.10 0.70 9.03
N VAL A 470 -8.30 -0.36 9.23
CA VAL A 470 -8.78 -1.69 9.62
C VAL A 470 -8.05 -2.19 10.88
N PRO A 471 -8.75 -2.57 11.96
CA PRO A 471 -8.14 -3.09 13.20
C PRO A 471 -7.29 -4.35 12.95
N ILE A 472 -6.14 -4.49 13.63
CA ILE A 472 -5.26 -5.67 13.53
C ILE A 472 -5.44 -6.51 14.79
N VAL A 473 -6.17 -7.62 14.70
CA VAL A 473 -6.41 -8.53 15.84
C VAL A 473 -5.91 -9.93 15.48
N GLY A 474 -5.17 -10.58 16.38
CA GLY A 474 -4.84 -12.02 16.28
C GLY A 474 -3.76 -12.42 15.26
N VAL A 475 -2.65 -11.68 15.19
CA VAL A 475 -1.54 -11.94 14.24
C VAL A 475 -0.35 -12.58 14.97
N THR A 476 0.22 -13.66 14.42
CA THR A 476 1.38 -14.35 15.02
C THR A 476 2.67 -13.54 14.88
N THR A 477 3.62 -13.76 15.79
CA THR A 477 4.93 -13.06 15.86
C THR A 477 5.74 -13.21 14.56
N GLU A 478 5.62 -14.36 13.89
CA GLU A 478 6.24 -14.69 12.61
C GLU A 478 5.63 -13.92 11.43
N GLU A 479 4.33 -13.65 11.46
CA GLU A 479 3.62 -12.86 10.45
C GLU A 479 3.92 -11.36 10.63
N VAL A 480 4.05 -10.89 11.88
CA VAL A 480 4.62 -9.55 12.16
C VAL A 480 6.04 -9.44 11.62
N LYS A 481 6.89 -10.45 11.83
CA LYS A 481 8.27 -10.50 11.30
C LYS A 481 8.32 -10.51 9.77
N ARG A 482 7.42 -11.26 9.11
CA ARG A 482 7.31 -11.28 7.64
C ARG A 482 6.81 -9.93 7.09
N ARG A 483 5.91 -9.24 7.80
CA ARG A 483 5.45 -7.88 7.46
C ARG A 483 6.52 -6.81 7.68
N LEU A 484 7.27 -6.90 8.79
CA LEU A 484 8.45 -6.06 9.05
C LEU A 484 9.53 -6.26 7.95
N GLN A 485 9.67 -7.48 7.41
CA GLN A 485 10.61 -7.79 6.31
C GLN A 485 10.18 -7.27 4.92
N LEU A 486 8.89 -6.96 4.72
CA LEU A 486 8.36 -6.42 3.46
C LEU A 486 8.39 -4.88 3.41
N ILE A 487 8.87 -4.24 4.48
CA ILE A 487 8.83 -2.79 4.67
C ILE A 487 10.28 -2.29 4.79
N ASP A 488 10.80 -1.63 3.76
CA ASP A 488 12.15 -1.02 3.72
C ASP A 488 12.24 0.29 4.56
N ARG A 489 11.49 0.40 5.67
CA ARG A 489 11.46 1.59 6.54
C ARG A 489 11.12 1.20 8.00
N PRO A 490 11.55 1.98 9.01
CA PRO A 490 11.28 1.67 10.42
C PRO A 490 9.78 1.67 10.72
N ILE A 491 9.37 0.76 11.61
CA ILE A 491 7.97 0.53 11.98
C ILE A 491 7.75 0.94 13.44
N TYR A 492 6.61 1.58 13.66
CA TYR A 492 6.14 2.05 14.96
C TYR A 492 4.91 1.22 15.32
N MET A 493 4.92 0.57 16.49
CA MET A 493 3.78 -0.15 17.04
C MET A 493 3.34 0.54 18.33
N GLY A 494 2.04 0.84 18.45
CA GLY A 494 1.45 1.34 19.70
C GLY A 494 0.89 0.19 20.52
N PHE A 495 1.12 0.23 21.83
CA PHE A 495 0.54 -0.71 22.80
C PHE A 495 -0.43 0.03 23.72
N CYS A 496 -1.66 -0.47 23.87
CA CYS A 496 -2.54 -0.05 24.96
C CYS A 496 -2.18 -0.80 26.26
N HIS A 497 -2.16 -0.10 27.39
CA HIS A 497 -2.04 -0.74 28.69
C HIS A 497 -3.40 -1.29 29.14
N CYS A 498 -3.56 -2.61 29.22
CA CYS A 498 -4.65 -3.22 29.98
C CYS A 498 -4.52 -2.83 31.46
N ALA A 499 -5.49 -2.09 31.99
CA ALA A 499 -5.56 -1.77 33.41
C ALA A 499 -5.69 -3.06 34.24
N GLU A 500 -4.79 -3.25 35.21
CA GLU A 500 -4.93 -4.27 36.24
C GLU A 500 -6.11 -3.91 37.15
N THR A 501 -7.27 -4.52 36.89
CA THR A 501 -8.30 -4.70 37.92
C THR A 501 -8.70 -6.16 37.96
N TYR A 502 -7.92 -6.97 38.68
CA TYR A 502 -8.44 -8.17 39.33
C TYR A 502 -8.75 -7.80 40.77
N GLY A 503 -10.04 -7.75 41.10
CA GLY A 503 -10.48 -7.98 42.47
C GLY A 503 -10.34 -9.46 42.74
N ASP A 504 -9.58 -9.80 43.79
CA ASP A 504 -9.55 -11.14 44.37
C ASP A 504 -10.98 -11.60 44.65
N VAL A 505 -11.38 -12.71 44.04
CA VAL A 505 -12.43 -13.56 44.59
C VAL A 505 -11.88 -14.98 44.62
N ASP A 506 -11.56 -15.41 45.84
CA ASP A 506 -11.13 -16.74 46.19
C ASP A 506 -12.02 -17.84 45.58
N ALA A 507 -11.34 -18.89 45.13
CA ALA A 507 -11.97 -20.16 44.80
C ALA A 507 -12.57 -20.80 46.05
N THR A 508 -13.86 -21.14 46.03
CA THR A 508 -14.40 -22.36 46.65
C THR A 508 -15.85 -22.59 46.23
N THR A 509 -16.19 -23.87 45.94
CA THR A 509 -17.54 -24.49 45.90
C THR A 509 -18.50 -24.00 44.79
N SER A 510 -19.35 -24.78 44.14
CA SER A 510 -19.71 -26.21 44.10
C SER A 510 -20.69 -26.39 42.92
N GLU A 511 -21.06 -27.63 42.64
CA GLU A 511 -21.96 -28.15 41.60
C GLU A 511 -23.39 -27.55 41.54
N GLU A 512 -24.13 -27.95 40.48
CA GLU A 512 -25.60 -27.86 40.20
C GLU A 512 -26.05 -26.67 39.33
N SER A 513 -26.52 -26.85 38.08
CA SER A 513 -27.78 -27.44 37.55
C SER A 513 -28.94 -26.43 37.40
N GLU A 514 -29.69 -26.58 36.30
CA GLU A 514 -30.99 -25.96 35.91
C GLU A 514 -30.90 -24.56 35.25
N ALA A 515 -31.19 -24.38 33.95
CA ALA A 515 -32.47 -24.41 33.25
C ALA A 515 -33.49 -23.37 33.75
N VAL A 516 -34.09 -22.61 32.80
CA VAL A 516 -35.47 -22.09 32.75
C VAL A 516 -35.59 -20.64 32.19
N ASP A 517 -36.39 -20.58 31.12
CA ASP A 517 -37.31 -19.57 30.57
C ASP A 517 -36.90 -18.23 29.94
N ALA A 518 -37.41 -18.13 28.71
CA ALA A 518 -37.80 -16.92 28.00
C ALA A 518 -39.23 -16.52 28.38
N SER A 519 -39.46 -15.22 28.66
CA SER A 519 -40.61 -14.44 28.12
C SER A 519 -40.68 -13.02 28.71
N ASP A 520 -41.15 -12.10 27.85
CA ASP A 520 -41.82 -10.83 28.13
C ASP A 520 -41.02 -9.52 28.34
N ALA A 521 -40.73 -8.91 27.19
CA ALA A 521 -41.22 -7.60 26.74
C ALA A 521 -41.49 -6.47 27.77
N ALA A 522 -40.75 -5.36 27.62
CA ALA A 522 -41.34 -4.02 27.72
C ALA A 522 -40.60 -3.03 26.81
N VAL A 523 -41.41 -2.31 26.03
CA VAL A 523 -41.11 -1.26 25.06
C VAL A 523 -40.55 -0.01 25.74
N SER A 524 -39.44 0.55 25.24
CA SER A 524 -39.17 1.98 25.37
C SER A 524 -38.37 2.53 24.20
N SER A 525 -39.03 3.44 23.46
CA SER A 525 -38.51 4.54 22.62
C SER A 525 -37.44 4.22 21.56
N LEU A 526 -37.93 4.16 20.33
CA LEU A 526 -37.20 4.39 19.09
C LEU A 526 -36.43 5.72 19.12
N ASP A 527 -35.09 5.64 19.07
CA ASP A 527 -34.26 6.71 18.52
C ASP A 527 -34.19 6.54 17.01
N SER A 528 -34.72 7.54 16.31
CA SER A 528 -34.88 7.59 14.86
C SER A 528 -33.60 7.88 14.07
N ASP A 529 -32.41 7.65 14.65
CA ASP A 529 -31.10 7.81 13.99
C ASP A 529 -30.31 6.49 13.86
N ALA A 530 -30.78 5.38 14.43
CA ALA A 530 -30.13 4.08 14.31
C ALA A 530 -30.44 3.33 13.00
N ALA A 531 -31.34 3.85 12.16
CA ALA A 531 -31.82 3.17 10.95
C ALA A 531 -30.98 3.43 9.68
N LEU A 532 -29.92 4.26 9.75
CA LEU A 532 -29.06 4.58 8.61
C LEU A 532 -27.64 3.97 8.70
N SER A 533 -27.36 3.15 9.71
CA SER A 533 -26.00 2.68 10.02
C SER A 533 -25.82 1.16 10.20
N GLU A 534 -26.77 0.32 9.77
CA GLU A 534 -26.48 -1.11 9.51
C GLU A 534 -25.74 -1.29 8.18
N LEU A 535 -24.55 -0.67 8.04
CA LEU A 535 -23.62 -0.99 6.97
C LEU A 535 -23.00 -2.35 7.27
N VAL A 536 -23.47 -3.39 6.58
CA VAL A 536 -22.99 -4.77 6.73
C VAL A 536 -21.49 -4.85 6.42
N HIS A 537 -20.69 -5.08 7.46
CA HIS A 537 -19.27 -5.40 7.30
C HIS A 537 -19.12 -6.90 6.95
N PRO A 538 -18.39 -7.25 5.87
CA PRO A 538 -18.17 -8.65 5.53
C PRO A 538 -17.32 -9.38 6.57
N VAL A 539 -17.65 -10.65 6.83
CA VAL A 539 -16.87 -11.52 7.72
C VAL A 539 -15.57 -11.94 7.03
N PHE A 540 -14.44 -11.65 7.66
CA PHE A 540 -13.11 -12.02 7.18
C PHE A 540 -12.69 -13.39 7.72
N LEU A 541 -11.98 -14.15 6.88
CA LEU A 541 -11.37 -15.42 7.27
C LEU A 541 -10.24 -15.20 8.30
N PRO A 542 -9.87 -16.22 9.09
CA PRO A 542 -8.69 -16.15 9.94
C PRO A 542 -7.41 -15.83 9.14
N GLY A 543 -6.77 -14.72 9.46
CA GLY A 543 -5.61 -14.18 8.74
C GLY A 543 -5.95 -13.27 7.54
N GLU A 544 -7.23 -13.16 7.17
CA GLU A 544 -7.71 -12.23 6.15
C GLU A 544 -7.84 -10.81 6.74
N LEU A 545 -7.25 -9.84 6.05
CA LEU A 545 -7.23 -8.44 6.45
C LEU A 545 -7.70 -7.57 5.30
N CYS A 546 -8.58 -6.62 5.61
CA CYS A 546 -9.01 -5.61 4.64
C CYS A 546 -7.96 -4.51 4.50
N TYR A 547 -7.55 -4.26 3.25
CA TYR A 547 -6.60 -3.22 2.86
C TYR A 547 -7.31 -1.97 2.35
N ALA A 548 -8.50 -2.11 1.77
CA ALA A 548 -9.29 -0.99 1.30
C ALA A 548 -10.75 -1.37 1.16
N ASN A 549 -11.62 -0.38 1.27
CA ASN A 549 -12.99 -0.44 0.78
C ASN A 549 -13.23 0.79 -0.08
N VAL A 550 -13.95 0.62 -1.20
CA VAL A 550 -14.24 1.68 -2.16
C VAL A 550 -15.71 1.72 -2.55
N GLU A 551 -16.28 2.90 -2.69
CA GLU A 551 -17.64 3.06 -3.22
C GLU A 551 -17.63 3.01 -4.74
N THR A 552 -18.47 2.16 -5.33
CA THR A 552 -18.48 1.93 -6.77
C THR A 552 -19.84 1.40 -7.24
N SER A 553 -20.12 1.59 -8.53
CA SER A 553 -21.25 0.98 -9.21
C SER A 553 -20.77 -0.19 -10.06
N MET A 554 -21.25 -1.40 -9.78
CA MET A 554 -20.96 -2.60 -10.56
C MET A 554 -22.01 -2.77 -11.66
N GLN A 555 -21.57 -2.97 -12.90
CA GLN A 555 -22.45 -3.30 -14.02
C GLN A 555 -22.82 -4.79 -13.95
N ARG A 556 -24.11 -5.08 -13.86
CA ARG A 556 -24.67 -6.42 -13.92
C ARG A 556 -25.26 -6.67 -15.29
N LEU A 557 -24.83 -7.75 -15.91
CA LEU A 557 -25.34 -8.23 -17.19
C LEU A 557 -26.43 -9.28 -16.95
N VAL A 558 -27.46 -9.24 -17.78
CA VAL A 558 -28.62 -10.12 -17.75
C VAL A 558 -28.81 -10.62 -19.18
N LEU A 559 -28.45 -11.89 -19.44
CA LEU A 559 -28.71 -12.49 -20.75
C LEU A 559 -30.19 -12.86 -20.86
N SER A 560 -30.85 -12.44 -21.92
CA SER A 560 -32.19 -12.90 -22.27
C SER A 560 -32.14 -14.17 -23.11
N HIS A 561 -33.27 -14.87 -23.19
CA HIS A 561 -33.37 -16.17 -23.88
C HIS A 561 -33.08 -16.13 -25.39
N ASP A 562 -33.21 -14.96 -26.02
CA ASP A 562 -32.87 -14.71 -27.43
C ASP A 562 -31.37 -14.42 -27.64
N GLY A 563 -30.58 -14.36 -26.56
CA GLY A 563 -29.16 -14.03 -26.58
C GLY A 563 -28.85 -12.54 -26.64
N SER A 564 -29.85 -11.66 -26.45
CA SER A 564 -29.60 -10.25 -26.15
C SER A 564 -29.17 -10.07 -24.69
N CYS A 565 -28.48 -8.98 -24.38
CA CYS A 565 -27.89 -8.74 -23.06
C CYS A 565 -28.35 -7.38 -22.55
N LEU A 566 -29.11 -7.37 -21.47
CA LEU A 566 -29.49 -6.16 -20.75
C LEU A 566 -28.44 -5.88 -19.67
N SER A 567 -28.07 -4.62 -19.45
CA SER A 567 -27.15 -4.24 -18.38
C SER A 567 -27.78 -3.20 -17.47
N HIS A 568 -27.62 -3.35 -16.16
CA HIS A 568 -27.96 -2.32 -15.17
C HIS A 568 -26.82 -2.15 -14.18
N TYR A 569 -26.74 -1.01 -13.51
CA TYR A 569 -25.73 -0.75 -12.49
C TYR A 569 -26.31 -0.93 -11.10
N ILE A 570 -25.50 -1.51 -10.20
CA ILE A 570 -25.81 -1.66 -8.78
C ILE A 570 -24.74 -0.88 -8.02
N SER A 571 -25.15 0.09 -7.22
CA SER A 571 -24.24 0.86 -6.36
C SER A 571 -23.97 0.11 -5.05
N GLY A 572 -22.71 0.10 -4.65
CA GLY A 572 -22.25 -0.70 -3.53
C GLY A 572 -20.86 -0.33 -3.06
N LYS A 573 -20.36 -1.11 -2.11
CA LYS A 573 -19.02 -1.01 -1.54
C LYS A 573 -18.21 -2.23 -1.93
N LEU A 574 -17.01 -2.02 -2.45
CA LEU A 574 -16.06 -3.06 -2.82
C LEU A 574 -14.92 -3.08 -1.78
N PHE A 575 -14.85 -4.14 -0.98
CA PHE A 575 -13.75 -4.43 -0.07
C PHE A 575 -12.64 -5.20 -0.78
N ILE A 576 -11.40 -4.92 -0.42
CA ILE A 576 -10.19 -5.51 -0.99
C ILE A 576 -9.34 -6.00 0.19
N THR A 577 -9.14 -7.30 0.28
CA THR A 577 -8.35 -7.94 1.34
C THR A 577 -7.07 -8.54 0.78
N ASN A 578 -6.16 -9.01 1.65
CA ASN A 578 -5.02 -9.86 1.23
C ASN A 578 -5.44 -11.19 0.59
N TYR A 579 -6.75 -11.52 0.58
CA TYR A 579 -7.26 -12.75 -0.01
C TYR A 579 -8.19 -12.52 -1.20
N ARG A 580 -9.18 -11.62 -1.09
CA ARG A 580 -10.28 -11.47 -2.06
C ARG A 580 -10.80 -10.04 -2.18
N CYS A 581 -11.50 -9.80 -3.27
CA CYS A 581 -12.39 -8.66 -3.45
C CYS A 581 -13.81 -9.08 -3.08
N LEU A 582 -14.57 -8.22 -2.40
CA LEU A 582 -15.95 -8.46 -1.96
C LEU A 582 -16.81 -7.23 -2.29
N PHE A 583 -17.85 -7.38 -3.09
CA PHE A 583 -18.79 -6.31 -3.40
C PHE A 583 -20.12 -6.54 -2.69
N THR A 584 -20.59 -5.53 -1.97
CA THR A 584 -21.87 -5.53 -1.25
C THR A 584 -22.69 -4.31 -1.69
N ARG A 585 -23.95 -4.50 -2.08
CA ARG A 585 -24.84 -3.37 -2.43
C ARG A 585 -25.14 -2.48 -1.21
N LEU A 586 -25.32 -1.18 -1.45
CA LEU A 586 -25.68 -0.20 -0.40
C LEU A 586 -27.10 -0.41 0.14
N LEU A 587 -28.02 -0.89 -0.70
CA LEU A 587 -29.43 -1.14 -0.37
C LEU A 587 -29.70 -2.65 -0.49
N GLY A 588 -29.46 -3.41 0.58
CA GLY A 588 -29.67 -4.86 0.61
C GLY A 588 -29.50 -5.47 1.99
N ARG A 589 -30.04 -6.68 2.20
CA ARG A 589 -29.96 -7.46 3.47
C ARG A 589 -28.55 -8.02 3.76
N GLY A 590 -27.49 -7.26 3.47
CA GLY A 590 -26.11 -7.68 3.77
C GLY A 590 -25.56 -8.83 2.91
N GLU A 591 -26.16 -9.11 1.75
CA GLU A 591 -25.68 -10.16 0.85
C GLU A 591 -24.43 -9.72 0.07
N ILE A 592 -23.46 -10.63 -0.09
CA ILE A 592 -22.31 -10.44 -0.98
C ILE A 592 -22.79 -10.69 -2.42
N ASP A 593 -22.78 -9.63 -3.23
CA ASP A 593 -23.20 -9.67 -4.64
C ASP A 593 -22.13 -10.27 -5.54
N TRP A 594 -20.86 -10.02 -5.23
CA TRP A 594 -19.73 -10.54 -6.00
C TRP A 594 -18.50 -10.71 -5.13
N GLN A 595 -17.75 -11.79 -5.35
CA GLN A 595 -16.46 -11.99 -4.70
C GLN A 595 -15.50 -12.83 -5.55
N VAL A 596 -14.22 -12.48 -5.51
CA VAL A 596 -13.15 -13.27 -6.15
C VAL A 596 -11.86 -13.17 -5.35
N PRO A 597 -11.06 -14.25 -5.24
CA PRO A 597 -9.70 -14.15 -4.71
C PRO A 597 -8.86 -13.13 -5.50
N VAL A 598 -8.03 -12.32 -4.83
CA VAL A 598 -7.18 -11.33 -5.52
C VAL A 598 -6.22 -12.00 -6.50
N LEU A 599 -5.73 -13.20 -6.19
CA LEU A 599 -4.86 -13.98 -7.08
C LEU A 599 -5.61 -14.70 -8.20
N SER A 600 -6.95 -14.70 -8.23
CA SER A 600 -7.71 -15.15 -9.39
C SER A 600 -7.82 -14.07 -10.48
N ILE A 601 -7.45 -12.83 -10.18
CA ILE A 601 -7.43 -11.74 -11.16
C ILE A 601 -6.35 -12.03 -12.22
N ALA A 602 -6.75 -11.99 -13.49
CA ALA A 602 -5.89 -12.19 -14.65
C ALA A 602 -5.39 -10.85 -15.19
N SER A 603 -6.28 -9.87 -15.34
CA SER A 603 -5.95 -8.52 -15.81
C SER A 603 -6.91 -7.48 -15.24
N ILE A 604 -6.47 -6.22 -15.25
CA ILE A 604 -7.24 -5.07 -14.83
C ILE A 604 -7.17 -4.05 -15.97
N ASP A 605 -8.25 -3.94 -16.74
CA ASP A 605 -8.36 -2.92 -17.78
C ASP A 605 -8.94 -1.65 -17.16
N ARG A 606 -8.43 -0.47 -17.55
CA ARG A 606 -8.83 0.80 -16.96
C ARG A 606 -9.02 1.87 -18.03
N VAL A 607 -10.01 2.72 -17.83
CA VAL A 607 -10.21 3.94 -18.63
C VAL A 607 -10.26 5.11 -17.68
N ASP A 608 -9.32 6.03 -17.88
CA ASP A 608 -9.31 7.33 -17.25
C ASP A 608 -9.87 8.35 -18.25
N PRO A 609 -11.06 8.92 -18.01
CA PRO A 609 -11.66 9.89 -18.92
C PRO A 609 -10.85 11.18 -19.05
N ARG A 610 -9.91 11.44 -18.12
CA ARG A 610 -9.07 12.65 -18.08
C ARG A 610 -7.67 12.44 -18.67
N ALA A 611 -7.32 11.22 -19.07
CA ALA A 611 -6.02 10.94 -19.67
C ALA A 611 -5.98 11.39 -21.14
N ILE A 612 -5.07 12.32 -21.46
CA ILE A 612 -4.82 12.76 -22.84
C ILE A 612 -4.18 11.61 -23.62
N PRO A 613 -4.72 11.17 -24.78
CA PRO A 613 -4.12 10.11 -25.57
C PRO A 613 -2.75 10.55 -26.11
N LEU A 614 -1.67 10.03 -25.52
CA LEU A 614 -0.31 10.22 -26.02
C LEU A 614 -0.13 9.40 -27.31
N GLY A 615 -0.27 10.06 -28.47
CA GLY A 615 0.12 9.55 -29.78
C GLY A 615 -1.02 9.14 -30.71
N ALA A 616 -1.79 10.11 -31.22
CA ALA A 616 -2.71 9.89 -32.35
C ALA A 616 -2.07 10.35 -33.68
N GLY A 617 -1.20 9.50 -34.23
CA GLY A 617 -0.97 9.49 -35.67
C GLY A 617 -2.16 8.81 -36.36
N SER A 618 -3.02 9.59 -37.01
CA SER A 618 -4.03 9.24 -38.03
C SER A 618 -4.98 8.03 -37.85
N THR A 619 -5.03 7.30 -36.72
CA THR A 619 -6.03 6.22 -36.47
C THR A 619 -6.49 6.11 -35.00
N GLY A 620 -6.43 7.20 -34.21
CA GLY A 620 -6.81 7.17 -32.80
C GLY A 620 -8.31 6.93 -32.57
N LEU A 621 -8.67 5.85 -31.88
CA LEU A 621 -10.03 5.58 -31.39
C LEU A 621 -10.42 6.64 -30.35
N SER A 622 -11.61 7.25 -30.47
CA SER A 622 -12.13 8.20 -29.47
C SER A 622 -12.30 7.53 -28.10
N LEU A 623 -12.25 8.32 -27.01
CA LEU A 623 -12.48 7.85 -25.64
C LEU A 623 -13.83 7.10 -25.52
N GLU A 624 -14.86 7.57 -26.21
CA GLU A 624 -16.16 6.91 -26.33
C GLU A 624 -16.02 5.50 -26.93
N ASN A 625 -15.25 5.33 -28.01
CA ASN A 625 -15.02 4.03 -28.63
C ASN A 625 -14.29 3.06 -27.68
N VAL A 626 -13.41 3.57 -26.81
CA VAL A 626 -12.68 2.75 -25.81
C VAL A 626 -13.63 2.28 -24.69
N GLN A 627 -14.48 3.17 -24.18
CA GLN A 627 -15.47 2.81 -23.16
C GLN A 627 -16.51 1.80 -23.69
N VAL A 628 -17.02 2.04 -24.91
CA VAL A 628 -17.92 1.11 -25.60
C VAL A 628 -17.23 -0.24 -25.85
N ALA A 629 -15.96 -0.25 -26.24
CA ALA A 629 -15.20 -1.49 -26.45
C ALA A 629 -15.05 -2.33 -25.18
N LEU A 630 -15.10 -1.72 -23.99
CA LEU A 630 -15.07 -2.40 -22.69
C LEU A 630 -16.47 -2.75 -22.14
N GLY A 631 -17.53 -2.39 -22.87
CA GLY A 631 -18.93 -2.70 -22.52
C GLY A 631 -19.61 -1.66 -21.63
N PHE A 632 -19.05 -0.45 -21.53
CA PHE A 632 -19.67 0.65 -20.79
C PHE A 632 -20.52 1.55 -21.70
N VAL A 633 -21.54 2.17 -21.11
CA VAL A 633 -22.17 3.36 -21.67
C VAL A 633 -21.20 4.53 -21.47
N PRO A 634 -20.88 5.32 -22.51
CA PRO A 634 -19.98 6.46 -22.37
C PRO A 634 -20.46 7.46 -21.33
N ASP A 635 -19.61 7.76 -20.37
CA ASP A 635 -19.79 8.85 -19.41
C ASP A 635 -18.42 9.36 -18.90
N ASP A 636 -18.45 10.34 -18.00
CA ASP A 636 -17.26 10.99 -17.44
C ASP A 636 -16.69 10.28 -16.19
N SER A 637 -17.12 9.06 -15.89
CA SER A 637 -16.65 8.29 -14.72
C SER A 637 -15.48 7.36 -15.07
N TYR A 638 -14.67 7.04 -14.06
CA TYR A 638 -13.57 6.09 -14.19
C TYR A 638 -14.11 4.67 -14.38
N LYS A 639 -13.57 3.96 -15.37
CA LYS A 639 -13.99 2.59 -15.68
C LYS A 639 -12.90 1.60 -15.33
N VAL A 640 -13.27 0.53 -14.62
CA VAL A 640 -12.36 -0.58 -14.28
C VAL A 640 -13.01 -1.90 -14.67
N VAL A 641 -12.29 -2.73 -15.42
CA VAL A 641 -12.70 -4.09 -15.76
C VAL A 641 -11.71 -5.07 -15.14
N ILE A 642 -12.18 -5.82 -14.14
CA ILE A 642 -11.42 -6.90 -13.52
C ILE A 642 -11.77 -8.19 -14.26
N ARG A 643 -10.79 -8.77 -14.97
CA ARG A 643 -10.95 -10.07 -15.65
C ARG A 643 -10.26 -11.14 -14.82
N CYS A 644 -10.95 -12.23 -14.55
CA CYS A 644 -10.47 -13.33 -13.72
C CYS A 644 -10.11 -14.56 -14.55
N LYS A 645 -9.23 -15.39 -14.01
CA LYS A 645 -8.72 -16.64 -14.61
C LYS A 645 -9.81 -17.71 -14.77
N ASP A 646 -10.84 -17.64 -13.95
CA ASP A 646 -12.02 -18.50 -13.96
C ASP A 646 -13.12 -17.99 -14.91
N THR A 647 -12.79 -17.03 -15.78
CA THR A 647 -13.67 -16.38 -16.77
C THR A 647 -14.65 -15.33 -16.23
N GLN A 648 -14.64 -15.05 -14.92
CA GLN A 648 -15.43 -13.93 -14.39
C GLN A 648 -14.92 -12.58 -14.88
N VAL A 649 -15.86 -11.65 -15.11
CA VAL A 649 -15.54 -10.26 -15.46
C VAL A 649 -16.40 -9.34 -14.62
N ALA A 650 -15.77 -8.54 -13.76
CA ALA A 650 -16.43 -7.47 -13.02
C ALA A 650 -16.15 -6.12 -13.70
N ARG A 651 -17.22 -5.37 -13.98
CA ARG A 651 -17.17 -4.04 -14.61
C ARG A 651 -17.62 -3.02 -13.58
N LEU A 652 -16.72 -2.12 -13.22
CA LEU A 652 -16.88 -1.15 -12.15
C LEU A 652 -16.84 0.26 -12.75
N SER A 653 -17.76 1.08 -12.28
CA SER A 653 -17.85 2.51 -12.59
C SER A 653 -17.61 3.27 -11.30
N ILE A 654 -16.65 4.20 -11.31
CA ILE A 654 -16.21 4.91 -10.11
C ILE A 654 -16.25 6.40 -10.43
N ALA A 655 -17.06 7.14 -9.68
CA ALA A 655 -17.20 8.59 -9.88
C ALA A 655 -16.00 9.35 -9.28
N ASP A 656 -15.54 8.92 -8.10
CA ASP A 656 -14.47 9.59 -7.36
C ASP A 656 -13.07 9.12 -7.77
N ASN A 657 -12.16 10.08 -8.00
CA ASN A 657 -10.78 9.78 -8.39
C ASN A 657 -9.96 9.18 -7.24
N GLY A 658 -10.26 9.56 -5.98
CA GLY A 658 -9.62 9.02 -4.80
C GLY A 658 -9.92 7.53 -4.62
N GLU A 659 -11.20 7.15 -4.73
CA GLU A 659 -11.68 5.77 -4.70
C GLU A 659 -11.09 4.94 -5.85
N TYR A 660 -11.08 5.48 -7.06
CA TYR A 660 -10.44 4.85 -8.22
C TYR A 660 -8.93 4.63 -7.97
N SER A 661 -8.22 5.64 -7.50
CA SER A 661 -6.79 5.57 -7.20
C SER A 661 -6.49 4.55 -6.09
N LYS A 662 -7.31 4.50 -5.04
CA LYS A 662 -7.21 3.55 -3.93
C LYS A 662 -7.40 2.11 -4.40
N LEU A 663 -8.44 1.86 -5.20
CA LEU A 663 -8.71 0.57 -5.82
C LEU A 663 -7.52 0.09 -6.65
N ILE A 664 -7.05 0.91 -7.59
CA ILE A 664 -5.99 0.54 -8.52
C ILE A 664 -4.68 0.28 -7.79
N LYS A 665 -4.30 1.11 -6.79
CA LYS A 665 -3.08 0.90 -5.99
C LYS A 665 -3.14 -0.43 -5.22
N CYS A 666 -4.26 -0.72 -4.55
CA CYS A 666 -4.41 -1.94 -3.77
C CYS A 666 -4.38 -3.19 -4.66
N LEU A 667 -5.17 -3.22 -5.74
CA LEU A 667 -5.21 -4.36 -6.63
C LEU A 667 -3.88 -4.59 -7.35
N SER A 668 -3.17 -3.53 -7.74
CA SER A 668 -1.86 -3.65 -8.39
C SER A 668 -0.82 -4.34 -7.49
N PHE A 669 -0.94 -4.21 -6.16
CA PHE A 669 -0.07 -4.87 -5.20
C PHE A 669 -0.53 -6.29 -4.85
N LEU A 670 -1.83 -6.46 -4.56
CA LEU A 670 -2.38 -7.70 -4.01
C LEU A 670 -2.70 -8.76 -5.08
N ALA A 671 -3.14 -8.35 -6.27
CA ALA A 671 -3.47 -9.27 -7.36
C ALA A 671 -2.22 -9.79 -8.09
N PHE A 672 -1.13 -9.02 -8.05
CA PHE A 672 0.11 -9.29 -8.79
C PHE A 672 1.34 -9.20 -7.87
N PRO A 673 1.42 -10.01 -6.80
CA PRO A 673 2.52 -9.94 -5.86
C PRO A 673 3.85 -10.33 -6.51
N LYS A 674 4.94 -9.73 -6.01
CA LYS A 674 6.31 -10.03 -6.48
C LYS A 674 6.79 -11.41 -6.03
N SER A 675 6.29 -11.90 -4.89
CA SER A 675 6.62 -13.21 -4.34
C SER A 675 5.38 -14.08 -4.19
N LEU A 676 5.52 -15.38 -4.47
CA LEU A 676 4.47 -16.34 -4.16
C LEU A 676 4.24 -16.47 -2.64
N LEU A 677 5.22 -16.07 -1.81
CA LEU A 677 5.08 -16.04 -0.35
C LEU A 677 4.07 -15.00 0.15
N ASP A 678 3.69 -14.03 -0.69
CA ASP A 678 2.65 -13.04 -0.36
C ASP A 678 1.25 -13.60 -0.60
N ALA A 679 1.12 -14.86 -1.06
CA ALA A 679 -0.15 -15.53 -1.22
C ALA A 679 -0.83 -15.79 0.13
N PHE A 680 -2.16 -15.73 0.14
CA PHE A 680 -2.97 -15.82 1.34
C PHE A 680 -2.77 -17.12 2.14
N CYS A 681 -2.43 -18.24 1.49
CA CYS A 681 -2.21 -19.51 2.17
C CYS A 681 -1.13 -19.50 3.26
N PHE A 682 -0.23 -18.51 3.26
CA PHE A 682 0.78 -18.34 4.30
C PHE A 682 0.30 -17.47 5.48
N ALA A 683 -0.73 -16.66 5.29
CA ALA A 683 -1.38 -15.90 6.35
C ALA A 683 -2.60 -16.62 6.93
N TYR A 684 -3.20 -17.55 6.17
CA TYR A 684 -4.40 -18.28 6.56
C TYR A 684 -4.16 -19.16 7.79
N SER A 685 -4.95 -18.93 8.85
CA SER A 685 -4.84 -19.64 10.13
C SER A 685 -6.19 -20.22 10.59
N PRO A 686 -6.69 -21.30 9.96
CA PRO A 686 -7.95 -21.93 10.32
C PRO A 686 -7.94 -22.46 11.76
N THR A 687 -9.14 -22.64 12.31
CA THR A 687 -9.39 -23.20 13.65
C THR A 687 -9.26 -24.73 13.73
N VAL A 688 -8.90 -25.39 12.63
CA VAL A 688 -8.78 -26.87 12.53
C VAL A 688 -7.54 -27.34 13.30
N ALA A 689 -7.70 -28.36 14.15
CA ALA A 689 -6.61 -28.89 14.95
C ALA A 689 -5.54 -29.57 14.06
N PRO A 690 -4.23 -29.48 14.37
CA PRO A 690 -3.18 -30.15 13.60
C PRO A 690 -3.38 -31.66 13.43
N SER A 691 -4.03 -32.31 14.41
CA SER A 691 -4.37 -33.74 14.38
C SER A 691 -5.42 -34.12 13.32
N GLU A 692 -6.17 -33.14 12.83
CA GLU A 692 -7.20 -33.30 11.79
C GLU A 692 -6.63 -33.02 10.39
N GLU A 693 -5.35 -32.65 10.29
CA GLU A 693 -4.71 -32.38 9.01
C GLU A 693 -4.50 -33.67 8.22
N VAL A 694 -5.05 -33.66 7.02
CA VAL A 694 -5.06 -34.83 6.15
C VAL A 694 -3.78 -34.85 5.31
N GLN A 695 -2.84 -35.70 5.72
CA GLN A 695 -1.60 -35.92 4.97
C GLN A 695 -1.78 -37.00 3.90
N PHE A 696 -1.27 -36.73 2.70
CA PHE A 696 -1.17 -37.72 1.63
C PHE A 696 0.17 -38.43 1.68
N ASP A 697 0.15 -39.76 1.77
CA ASP A 697 1.31 -40.61 1.58
C ASP A 697 1.10 -41.54 0.38
N ILE A 698 1.85 -41.28 -0.68
CA ILE A 698 1.81 -42.08 -1.91
C ILE A 698 2.16 -43.55 -1.68
N ARG A 699 2.96 -43.89 -0.65
CA ARG A 699 3.29 -45.29 -0.35
C ARG A 699 2.11 -46.05 0.23
N GLN A 700 1.29 -45.40 1.05
CA GLN A 700 0.06 -46.00 1.54
C GLN A 700 -0.87 -46.30 0.35
N GLU A 701 -0.96 -45.37 -0.60
CA GLU A 701 -1.74 -45.60 -1.82
C GLU A 701 -1.17 -46.75 -2.66
N TYR A 702 0.15 -46.86 -2.84
CA TYR A 702 0.78 -48.00 -3.49
C TYR A 702 0.58 -49.34 -2.76
N GLY A 703 0.37 -49.32 -1.44
CA GLY A 703 0.06 -50.48 -0.59
C GLY A 703 -1.42 -50.89 -0.61
N ARG A 704 -2.34 -49.91 -0.68
CA ARG A 704 -3.64 -50.06 -1.39
C ARG A 704 -3.32 -50.38 -2.86
N ILE A 705 -4.19 -50.44 -3.86
CA ILE A 705 -3.88 -50.90 -5.26
C ILE A 705 -3.02 -52.18 -5.55
N GLY A 706 -2.06 -52.66 -4.74
CA GLY A 706 -1.26 -53.87 -4.90
C GLY A 706 0.17 -53.68 -5.43
N LEU A 707 0.65 -52.43 -5.61
CA LEU A 707 1.97 -52.20 -6.22
C LEU A 707 3.14 -52.63 -5.32
N LEU A 708 2.96 -52.64 -4.00
CA LEU A 708 3.96 -53.12 -3.04
C LEU A 708 3.86 -54.63 -2.75
N SER A 709 2.85 -55.30 -3.30
CA SER A 709 2.56 -56.72 -3.02
C SER A 709 3.23 -57.69 -4.00
N LEU A 710 3.98 -57.17 -4.99
CA LEU A 710 4.66 -57.94 -6.04
C LEU A 710 6.18 -57.69 -6.03
N PRO A 711 6.89 -57.99 -4.92
CA PRO A 711 8.30 -57.62 -4.75
C PRO A 711 9.25 -58.29 -5.78
N ASP A 712 8.87 -59.45 -6.31
CA ASP A 712 9.64 -60.17 -7.33
C ASP A 712 9.52 -59.54 -8.73
N HIS A 713 8.63 -58.56 -8.92
CA HIS A 713 8.37 -57.92 -10.21
C HIS A 713 8.52 -56.40 -10.17
N LEU A 714 8.06 -55.76 -9.08
CA LEU A 714 8.08 -54.32 -8.89
C LEU A 714 8.76 -53.98 -7.57
N ARG A 715 9.49 -52.86 -7.56
CA ARG A 715 10.07 -52.28 -6.36
C ARG A 715 9.82 -50.78 -6.29
N CYS A 716 9.72 -50.28 -5.06
CA CYS A 716 9.60 -48.85 -4.79
C CYS A 716 10.99 -48.25 -4.53
N ILE A 717 11.42 -47.31 -5.36
CA ILE A 717 12.63 -46.51 -5.14
C ILE A 717 12.28 -45.28 -4.30
N ASP A 718 13.18 -44.90 -3.41
CA ASP A 718 13.20 -43.60 -2.73
C ASP A 718 14.33 -42.74 -3.32
N GLN A 719 13.99 -41.60 -3.93
CA GLN A 719 14.97 -40.65 -4.50
C GLN A 719 15.27 -39.45 -3.58
N SER A 720 14.92 -39.53 -2.29
CA SER A 720 15.13 -38.46 -1.30
C SER A 720 16.59 -38.24 -0.88
N PRO A 721 16.99 -37.01 -0.49
CA PRO A 721 16.23 -35.74 -0.48
C PRO A 721 16.39 -34.88 -1.75
N LYS A 722 17.22 -35.29 -2.72
CA LYS A 722 17.59 -34.44 -3.87
C LYS A 722 16.73 -34.64 -5.13
N TYR A 723 15.80 -35.61 -5.13
CA TYR A 723 15.03 -36.01 -6.31
C TYR A 723 15.94 -36.30 -7.52
N THR A 724 16.95 -37.14 -7.29
CA THR A 724 18.08 -37.29 -8.22
C THR A 724 17.76 -37.96 -9.55
N LEU A 725 16.64 -38.68 -9.64
CA LEU A 725 16.26 -39.40 -10.86
C LEU A 725 15.32 -38.55 -11.72
N CYS A 726 14.36 -37.88 -11.09
CA CYS A 726 13.50 -36.90 -11.74
C CYS A 726 12.92 -35.94 -10.71
N ASP A 727 13.19 -34.66 -10.91
CA ASP A 727 12.87 -33.59 -9.96
C ASP A 727 11.44 -33.05 -10.02
N THR A 728 10.68 -33.50 -11.03
CA THR A 728 9.26 -33.21 -11.22
C THR A 728 8.37 -34.43 -10.92
N TYR A 729 8.96 -35.52 -10.43
CA TYR A 729 8.27 -36.74 -10.01
C TYR A 729 8.15 -36.84 -8.48
N PRO A 730 7.26 -37.71 -7.97
CA PRO A 730 7.17 -37.94 -6.54
C PRO A 730 8.44 -38.58 -5.99
N ARG A 731 8.68 -38.42 -4.68
CA ARG A 731 9.82 -39.02 -3.97
C ARG A 731 9.91 -40.54 -4.16
N HIS A 732 8.76 -41.21 -4.20
CA HIS A 732 8.67 -42.66 -4.29
C HIS A 732 8.19 -43.07 -5.68
N LEU A 733 8.94 -43.94 -6.35
CA LEU A 733 8.65 -44.37 -7.72
C LEU A 733 8.60 -45.90 -7.83
N ILE A 734 7.59 -46.42 -8.52
CA ILE A 734 7.46 -47.85 -8.79
C ILE A 734 8.11 -48.20 -10.13
N VAL A 735 9.12 -49.07 -10.07
CA VAL A 735 9.93 -49.53 -11.20
C VAL A 735 10.07 -51.06 -11.15
N PRO A 736 10.57 -51.73 -12.21
CA PRO A 736 10.82 -53.16 -12.16
C PRO A 736 11.88 -53.55 -11.13
N ALA A 737 11.71 -54.73 -10.51
CA ALA A 737 12.70 -55.29 -9.59
C ALA A 737 14.02 -55.64 -10.32
N ASP A 738 13.93 -56.18 -11.53
CA ASP A 738 15.05 -56.71 -12.32
C ASP A 738 15.91 -55.67 -13.05
N ILE A 739 15.72 -54.37 -12.80
CA ILE A 739 16.53 -53.30 -13.42
C ILE A 739 17.35 -52.56 -12.38
N SER A 740 18.67 -52.47 -12.61
CA SER A 740 19.61 -51.74 -11.75
C SER A 740 19.41 -50.22 -11.83
N ASP A 741 19.71 -49.50 -10.74
CA ASP A 741 19.61 -48.03 -10.68
C ASP A 741 20.46 -47.30 -11.72
N VAL A 742 21.63 -47.83 -12.10
CA VAL A 742 22.49 -47.25 -13.15
C VAL A 742 21.77 -47.24 -14.50
N ARG A 743 21.11 -48.35 -14.84
CA ARG A 743 20.33 -48.47 -16.08
C ARG A 743 19.07 -47.62 -16.03
N LEU A 744 18.43 -47.48 -14.88
CA LEU A 744 17.30 -46.54 -14.71
C LEU A 744 17.71 -45.10 -14.96
N LYS A 745 18.88 -44.67 -14.44
CA LYS A 745 19.42 -43.32 -14.73
C LYS A 745 19.68 -43.11 -16.21
N ALA A 746 20.23 -44.11 -16.90
CA ALA A 746 20.43 -44.05 -18.35
C ALA A 746 19.10 -43.99 -19.13
N ALA A 747 18.09 -44.76 -18.74
CA ALA A 747 16.75 -44.69 -19.33
C ALA A 747 16.09 -43.31 -19.08
N ALA A 748 16.21 -42.78 -17.86
CA ALA A 748 15.73 -41.44 -17.53
C ALA A 748 16.38 -40.36 -18.39
N ALA A 749 17.68 -40.42 -18.64
CA ALA A 749 18.38 -39.49 -19.52
C ALA A 749 17.85 -39.48 -20.97
N PHE A 750 17.19 -40.56 -21.41
CA PHE A 750 16.57 -40.65 -22.73
C PHE A 750 15.12 -40.10 -22.77
N ARG A 751 14.57 -39.68 -21.63
CA ARG A 751 13.20 -39.16 -21.50
C ARG A 751 13.23 -37.66 -21.20
N SER A 752 12.35 -36.89 -21.84
CA SER A 752 12.24 -35.43 -21.63
C SER A 752 12.06 -35.09 -20.14
N HIS A 753 12.85 -34.15 -19.61
CA HIS A 753 12.85 -33.81 -18.17
C HIS A 753 13.15 -35.00 -17.23
N GLN A 754 13.77 -36.06 -17.76
CA GLN A 754 14.08 -37.29 -17.02
C GLN A 754 12.86 -38.01 -16.45
N ARG A 755 11.66 -37.74 -16.99
CA ARG A 755 10.40 -38.35 -16.57
C ARG A 755 10.25 -39.74 -17.19
N LEU A 756 11.06 -40.66 -16.65
CA LEU A 756 11.12 -42.06 -17.06
C LEU A 756 9.79 -42.79 -16.88
N PRO A 757 9.53 -43.87 -17.63
CA PRO A 757 8.41 -44.78 -17.39
C PRO A 757 8.36 -45.30 -15.94
N VAL A 758 7.24 -45.07 -15.26
CA VAL A 758 6.95 -45.58 -13.90
C VAL A 758 5.50 -46.04 -13.79
N VAL A 759 5.24 -47.02 -12.92
CA VAL A 759 3.88 -47.54 -12.72
C VAL A 759 3.06 -46.57 -11.87
N SER A 760 1.87 -46.23 -12.36
CA SER A 760 0.88 -45.41 -11.66
C SER A 760 -0.17 -46.26 -10.95
N TRP A 761 -0.65 -47.31 -11.62
CA TRP A 761 -1.76 -48.14 -11.17
C TRP A 761 -1.63 -49.57 -11.70
N ILE A 762 -2.19 -50.55 -10.98
CA ILE A 762 -2.24 -51.96 -11.38
C ILE A 762 -3.64 -52.54 -11.17
N HIS A 763 -4.08 -53.34 -12.13
CA HIS A 763 -5.31 -54.10 -12.05
C HIS A 763 -5.11 -55.32 -11.16
N ARG A 764 -5.87 -55.42 -10.06
CA ARG A 764 -5.69 -56.48 -9.06
C ARG A 764 -5.93 -57.89 -9.63
N ASP A 765 -6.95 -58.06 -10.47
CA ASP A 765 -7.32 -59.40 -10.96
C ASP A 765 -6.43 -59.91 -12.10
N ASN A 766 -6.00 -59.01 -13.01
CA ASN A 766 -5.32 -59.41 -14.24
C ASN A 766 -3.85 -58.95 -14.32
N GLY A 767 -3.38 -58.14 -13.38
CA GLY A 767 -1.99 -57.67 -13.30
C GLY A 767 -1.55 -56.68 -14.39
N ALA A 768 -2.48 -56.13 -15.19
CA ALA A 768 -2.16 -55.09 -16.17
C ALA A 768 -1.90 -53.76 -15.47
N THR A 769 -0.95 -52.99 -15.98
CA THR A 769 -0.47 -51.76 -15.36
C THR A 769 -0.70 -50.54 -16.24
N ILE A 770 -1.03 -49.41 -15.61
CA ILE A 770 -0.89 -48.09 -16.22
C ILE A 770 0.48 -47.55 -15.88
N VAL A 771 1.29 -47.32 -16.90
CA VAL A 771 2.65 -46.76 -16.81
C VAL A 771 2.60 -45.36 -17.41
N ARG A 772 3.26 -44.39 -16.78
CA ARG A 772 3.30 -43.01 -17.27
C ARG A 772 4.73 -42.51 -17.46
N SER A 773 4.95 -41.62 -18.43
CA SER A 773 6.25 -41.00 -18.70
C SER A 773 6.11 -39.67 -19.46
N SER A 774 7.24 -39.03 -19.78
CA SER A 774 7.33 -38.07 -20.88
C SER A 774 7.68 -38.76 -22.20
N GLN A 775 7.73 -38.00 -23.30
CA GLN A 775 8.23 -38.49 -24.58
C GLN A 775 9.72 -38.88 -24.55
N PRO A 776 10.14 -39.81 -25.43
CA PRO A 776 11.55 -40.17 -25.62
C PRO A 776 12.31 -39.14 -26.49
N LEU A 777 13.63 -39.05 -26.30
CA LEU A 777 14.55 -38.16 -27.01
C LEU A 777 15.10 -38.78 -28.31
N VAL A 778 14.18 -39.21 -29.18
CA VAL A 778 14.51 -39.92 -30.44
C VAL A 778 15.18 -38.99 -31.47
N GLY A 779 14.61 -37.80 -31.67
CA GLY A 779 15.08 -36.80 -32.62
C GLY A 779 15.11 -37.24 -34.09
N LEU A 780 15.64 -36.37 -34.94
CA LEU A 780 15.81 -36.63 -36.37
C LEU A 780 16.81 -37.77 -36.64
N LYS A 781 17.82 -37.91 -35.77
CA LYS A 781 18.81 -39.00 -35.83
C LYS A 781 18.21 -40.37 -35.50
N SER A 782 16.95 -40.42 -35.07
CA SER A 782 16.28 -41.65 -34.63
C SER A 782 17.10 -42.40 -33.57
N ALA A 783 17.62 -41.65 -32.61
CA ALA A 783 18.36 -42.15 -31.46
C ALA A 783 17.51 -43.15 -30.67
N ARG A 784 18.20 -44.08 -30.01
CA ARG A 784 17.59 -45.17 -29.25
C ARG A 784 18.36 -45.42 -27.96
N SER A 785 17.67 -45.96 -26.96
CA SER A 785 18.24 -46.37 -25.68
C SER A 785 17.82 -47.81 -25.39
N GLY A 786 18.79 -48.71 -25.28
CA GLY A 786 18.53 -50.11 -24.91
C GLY A 786 17.99 -50.23 -23.48
N GLU A 787 18.33 -49.27 -22.62
CA GLU A 787 17.87 -49.18 -21.23
C GLU A 787 16.41 -48.76 -21.16
N ASP A 788 15.98 -47.77 -21.95
CA ASP A 788 14.55 -47.39 -22.04
C ASP A 788 13.72 -48.50 -22.71
N GLU A 789 14.23 -49.09 -23.80
CA GLU A 789 13.58 -50.24 -24.46
C GLU A 789 13.38 -51.41 -23.47
N LEU A 790 14.38 -51.72 -22.63
CA LEU A 790 14.24 -52.73 -21.59
C LEU A 790 13.27 -52.30 -20.49
N LEU A 791 13.36 -51.05 -20.01
CA LEU A 791 12.50 -50.53 -18.94
C LEU A 791 11.02 -50.62 -19.34
N VAL A 792 10.67 -50.12 -20.53
CA VAL A 792 9.30 -50.20 -21.05
C VAL A 792 8.85 -51.65 -21.19
N ARG A 793 9.73 -52.53 -21.68
CA ARG A 793 9.43 -53.96 -21.80
C ARG A 793 9.13 -54.59 -20.44
N LEU A 794 9.96 -54.36 -19.42
CA LEU A 794 9.77 -54.94 -18.09
C LEU A 794 8.51 -54.39 -17.39
N LEU A 795 8.23 -53.10 -17.56
CA LEU A 795 7.04 -52.46 -16.98
C LEU A 795 5.73 -52.88 -17.66
N CYS A 796 5.76 -53.15 -18.97
CA CYS A 796 4.56 -53.47 -19.71
C CYS A 796 4.37 -54.96 -19.99
N CYS A 797 5.37 -55.81 -19.71
CA CYS A 797 5.20 -57.26 -19.70
C CYS A 797 4.63 -57.66 -18.33
N SER A 798 3.31 -57.74 -18.26
CA SER A 798 2.58 -58.17 -17.06
C SER A 798 2.98 -59.59 -16.59
N SER A 799 2.83 -59.86 -15.29
CA SER A 799 2.78 -61.22 -14.72
C SER A 799 1.66 -62.08 -15.34
N ASN A 800 0.74 -61.46 -16.11
CA ASN A 800 -0.29 -62.14 -16.87
C ASN A 800 0.28 -62.98 -18.03
N LYS A 801 0.29 -64.30 -17.82
CA LYS A 801 0.73 -65.29 -18.81
C LYS A 801 0.00 -65.20 -20.17
N LYS A 802 -1.21 -64.62 -20.24
CA LYS A 802 -2.00 -64.48 -21.50
C LYS A 802 -1.58 -63.27 -22.36
N ALA A 803 -1.00 -62.23 -21.74
CA ALA A 803 -0.59 -60.99 -22.41
C ALA A 803 0.95 -60.88 -22.58
N PHE A 804 1.68 -61.95 -22.27
CA PHE A 804 3.15 -61.98 -22.23
C PHE A 804 3.78 -61.43 -23.52
N GLY A 805 4.61 -60.39 -23.39
CA GLY A 805 5.36 -59.79 -24.50
C GLY A 805 4.58 -58.81 -25.38
N ARG A 806 3.37 -58.38 -24.99
CA ARG A 806 2.60 -57.36 -25.71
C ARG A 806 2.29 -56.16 -24.81
N CYS A 807 2.41 -54.95 -25.33
CA CYS A 807 2.00 -53.73 -24.64
C CYS A 807 1.43 -52.69 -25.59
N VAL A 808 0.74 -51.69 -25.03
CA VAL A 808 0.26 -50.53 -25.80
C VAL A 808 0.99 -49.29 -25.33
N ILE A 809 1.44 -48.46 -26.27
CA ILE A 809 1.97 -47.13 -26.01
C ILE A 809 0.94 -46.12 -26.52
N MET A 810 0.32 -45.39 -25.61
CA MET A 810 -0.65 -44.35 -25.92
C MET A 810 0.01 -42.97 -25.81
N ASP A 811 0.40 -42.42 -26.95
CA ASP A 811 0.81 -41.02 -27.05
C ASP A 811 -0.45 -40.16 -27.08
N ALA A 812 -0.62 -39.31 -26.07
CA ALA A 812 -1.80 -38.45 -25.96
C ALA A 812 -1.96 -37.49 -27.15
N ARG A 813 -0.87 -37.20 -27.87
CA ARG A 813 -0.84 -36.23 -28.96
C ARG A 813 -1.48 -36.77 -30.24
N SER A 814 -1.63 -35.89 -31.23
CA SER A 814 -1.79 -36.34 -32.61
C SER A 814 -0.46 -36.80 -33.20
N GLN A 815 -0.53 -37.68 -34.20
CA GLN A 815 0.65 -38.14 -34.93
C GLN A 815 1.46 -36.96 -35.50
N LEU A 816 0.77 -35.95 -36.05
CA LEU A 816 1.43 -34.75 -36.59
C LEU A 816 2.21 -33.99 -35.52
N ALA A 817 1.64 -33.79 -34.32
CA ALA A 817 2.33 -33.13 -33.22
C ALA A 817 3.53 -33.95 -32.70
N ALA A 818 3.43 -35.28 -32.69
CA ALA A 818 4.55 -36.15 -32.34
C ALA A 818 5.70 -36.08 -33.37
N VAL A 819 5.37 -36.01 -34.67
CA VAL A 819 6.35 -35.79 -35.74
C VAL A 819 7.02 -34.42 -35.61
N GLY A 820 6.27 -33.36 -35.31
CA GLY A 820 6.84 -32.03 -35.05
C GLY A 820 7.83 -32.04 -33.88
N ASN A 821 7.50 -32.75 -32.79
CA ASN A 821 8.43 -32.91 -31.66
C ASN A 821 9.68 -33.74 -32.03
N LYS A 822 9.56 -34.72 -32.94
CA LYS A 822 10.71 -35.46 -33.46
C LYS A 822 11.69 -34.54 -34.19
N ALA A 823 11.19 -33.54 -34.93
CA ALA A 823 12.04 -32.52 -35.56
C ALA A 823 12.82 -31.68 -34.54
N MET A 824 12.26 -31.47 -33.35
CA MET A 824 12.90 -30.74 -32.23
C MET A 824 13.82 -31.61 -31.35
N GLY A 825 14.20 -32.81 -31.80
CA GLY A 825 15.09 -33.70 -31.02
C GLY A 825 14.38 -34.64 -30.04
N LYS A 826 13.04 -34.62 -29.99
CA LYS A 826 12.22 -35.47 -29.11
C LYS A 826 11.49 -36.55 -29.93
N GLY A 827 10.19 -36.79 -29.74
CA GLY A 827 9.40 -37.65 -30.65
C GLY A 827 8.55 -38.69 -29.93
N THR A 828 8.47 -39.88 -30.50
CA THR A 828 7.73 -41.04 -29.96
C THR A 828 8.51 -42.31 -30.29
N GLU A 829 8.21 -43.38 -29.57
CA GLU A 829 8.76 -44.71 -29.74
C GLU A 829 8.65 -45.19 -31.19
N ILE A 830 9.62 -45.99 -31.63
CA ILE A 830 9.62 -46.57 -32.97
C ILE A 830 9.29 -48.06 -32.83
N SER A 831 8.21 -48.53 -33.45
CA SER A 831 7.69 -49.89 -33.27
C SER A 831 8.72 -51.01 -33.52
N SER A 832 9.73 -50.78 -34.37
CA SER A 832 10.81 -51.74 -34.62
C SER A 832 11.77 -51.91 -33.43
N ASN A 833 11.94 -50.86 -32.61
CA ASN A 833 12.80 -50.87 -31.42
C ASN A 833 12.04 -51.40 -30.19
N TYR A 834 10.78 -51.00 -30.02
CA TYR A 834 9.92 -51.43 -28.92
C TYR A 834 9.13 -52.69 -29.33
N ARG A 835 9.82 -53.83 -29.42
CA ARG A 835 9.23 -55.10 -29.88
C ARG A 835 8.02 -55.50 -29.02
N GLY A 836 6.91 -55.81 -29.68
CA GLY A 836 5.66 -56.19 -29.01
C GLY A 836 4.78 -55.01 -28.59
N ALA A 837 5.25 -53.76 -28.75
CA ALA A 837 4.48 -52.57 -28.46
C ALA A 837 3.62 -52.13 -29.66
N LYS A 838 2.34 -51.81 -29.41
CA LYS A 838 1.46 -51.13 -30.37
C LYS A 838 1.35 -49.65 -29.99
N ILE A 839 1.69 -48.75 -30.90
CA ILE A 839 1.61 -47.30 -30.67
C ILE A 839 0.26 -46.77 -31.14
N MET A 840 -0.39 -45.95 -30.31
CA MET A 840 -1.67 -45.31 -30.58
C MET A 840 -1.59 -43.81 -30.27
N PHE A 841 -2.16 -42.97 -31.14
CA PHE A 841 -2.24 -41.52 -30.98
C PHE A 841 -3.65 -41.11 -30.57
N MET A 842 -3.78 -40.42 -29.43
CA MET A 842 -5.08 -40.12 -28.83
C MET A 842 -5.67 -38.78 -29.27
N ASN A 843 -4.89 -37.95 -29.98
CA ASN A 843 -5.33 -36.66 -30.54
C ASN A 843 -5.84 -35.65 -29.49
N VAL A 844 -5.33 -35.70 -28.27
CA VAL A 844 -5.56 -34.68 -27.25
C VAL A 844 -4.68 -33.46 -27.55
N GLU A 845 -5.32 -32.32 -27.75
CA GLU A 845 -4.67 -31.08 -28.17
C GLU A 845 -3.79 -30.46 -27.08
N ASN A 846 -2.93 -29.52 -27.48
CA ASN A 846 -1.97 -28.89 -26.59
C ASN A 846 -2.60 -27.79 -25.72
N ILE A 847 -1.80 -27.23 -24.81
CA ILE A 847 -2.22 -26.20 -23.86
C ILE A 847 -2.72 -24.91 -24.54
N HIS A 848 -2.20 -24.57 -25.72
CA HIS A 848 -2.57 -23.36 -26.45
C HIS A 848 -3.97 -23.48 -27.06
N SER A 849 -4.28 -24.63 -27.67
CA SER A 849 -5.63 -24.91 -28.16
C SER A 849 -6.67 -24.86 -27.04
N VAL A 850 -6.37 -25.47 -25.90
CA VAL A 850 -7.27 -25.50 -24.74
C VAL A 850 -7.48 -24.10 -24.15
N ARG A 851 -6.42 -23.28 -24.04
CA ARG A 851 -6.54 -21.87 -23.64
C ARG A 851 -7.43 -21.10 -24.61
N GLN A 852 -7.17 -21.20 -25.92
CA GLN A 852 -7.94 -20.49 -26.92
C GLN A 852 -9.42 -20.89 -26.88
N SER A 853 -9.69 -22.18 -26.68
CA SER A 853 -11.05 -22.70 -26.54
C SER A 853 -11.79 -22.11 -25.34
N GLN A 854 -11.13 -21.99 -24.18
CA GLN A 854 -11.71 -21.35 -23.00
C GLN A 854 -11.98 -19.86 -23.24
N LEU A 855 -11.05 -19.14 -23.86
CA LEU A 855 -11.23 -17.72 -24.19
C LEU A 855 -12.39 -17.52 -25.16
N SER A 856 -12.51 -18.36 -26.20
CA SER A 856 -13.63 -18.34 -27.14
C SER A 856 -14.96 -18.65 -26.46
N LEU A 857 -14.99 -19.57 -25.49
CA LEU A 857 -16.19 -19.87 -24.70
C LEU A 857 -16.59 -18.70 -23.78
N ALA A 858 -15.62 -18.10 -23.08
CA ALA A 858 -15.85 -16.94 -22.22
C ALA A 858 -16.41 -15.74 -23.00
N ALA A 859 -15.87 -15.49 -24.21
CA ALA A 859 -16.32 -14.41 -25.08
C ALA A 859 -17.80 -14.52 -25.52
N ILE A 860 -18.43 -15.69 -25.41
CA ILE A 860 -19.86 -15.87 -25.72
C ILE A 860 -20.74 -15.08 -24.75
N PHE A 861 -20.28 -14.95 -23.51
CA PHE A 861 -20.97 -14.30 -22.39
C PHE A 861 -20.59 -12.81 -22.23
N GLU A 862 -19.69 -12.29 -23.07
CA GLU A 862 -19.36 -10.86 -23.11
C GLU A 862 -20.42 -10.07 -23.92
N PRO A 863 -20.74 -8.82 -23.53
CA PRO A 863 -21.68 -7.97 -24.25
C PRO A 863 -21.15 -7.65 -25.67
N LYS A 864 -22.02 -7.71 -26.69
CA LYS A 864 -21.65 -7.55 -28.10
C LYS A 864 -21.25 -6.10 -28.45
N LYS A 865 -20.32 -5.95 -29.40
CA LYS A 865 -19.74 -4.66 -29.86
C LYS A 865 -20.66 -3.78 -30.71
N SER A 866 -21.72 -4.31 -31.32
CA SER A 866 -22.74 -3.54 -32.05
C SER A 866 -23.86 -4.47 -32.51
N ALA A 867 -25.03 -3.91 -32.84
CA ALA A 867 -26.14 -4.63 -33.46
C ALA A 867 -25.87 -5.07 -34.93
N SER A 868 -24.65 -4.87 -35.46
CA SER A 868 -24.31 -5.06 -36.88
C SER A 868 -23.34 -6.22 -37.17
N GLU A 869 -22.86 -6.97 -36.16
CA GLU A 869 -22.06 -8.19 -36.38
C GLU A 869 -22.93 -9.45 -36.33
N ASP A 870 -23.14 -10.02 -37.51
CA ASP A 870 -23.63 -11.36 -37.87
C ASP A 870 -24.51 -12.10 -36.84
N THR A 871 -25.82 -11.90 -37.00
CA THR A 871 -26.93 -12.65 -36.40
C THR A 871 -27.04 -14.10 -36.92
N SER A 872 -26.02 -14.65 -37.59
CA SER A 872 -26.12 -15.93 -38.31
C SER A 872 -25.91 -17.17 -37.45
N SER A 873 -25.22 -17.08 -36.30
CA SER A 873 -24.94 -18.22 -35.43
C SER A 873 -25.76 -18.20 -34.13
N SER A 874 -26.50 -19.29 -33.88
CA SER A 874 -27.24 -19.47 -32.62
C SER A 874 -26.29 -19.55 -31.41
N PHE A 875 -26.78 -19.28 -30.19
CA PHE A 875 -26.00 -19.42 -28.94
C PHE A 875 -25.30 -20.78 -28.84
N TYR A 876 -26.01 -21.86 -29.18
CA TYR A 876 -25.45 -23.21 -29.21
C TYR A 876 -24.41 -23.41 -30.34
N GLY A 877 -24.57 -22.74 -31.48
CA GLY A 877 -23.57 -22.72 -32.55
C GLY A 877 -22.25 -22.07 -32.12
N ARG A 878 -22.31 -21.00 -31.32
CA ARG A 878 -21.11 -20.35 -30.74
C ARG A 878 -20.42 -21.25 -29.70
N ILE A 879 -21.19 -21.99 -28.90
CA ILE A 879 -20.62 -22.97 -27.96
C ILE A 879 -19.88 -24.07 -28.72
N ASP A 880 -20.46 -24.59 -29.79
CA ASP A 880 -19.82 -25.63 -30.61
C ASP A 880 -18.53 -25.09 -31.27
N SER A 881 -18.57 -23.87 -31.83
CA SER A 881 -17.40 -23.25 -32.47
C SER A 881 -16.26 -22.91 -31.49
N SER A 882 -16.55 -22.73 -30.19
CA SER A 882 -15.52 -22.59 -29.15
C SER A 882 -14.59 -23.80 -29.05
N GLY A 883 -15.06 -24.98 -29.46
CA GLY A 883 -14.31 -26.24 -29.37
C GLY A 883 -14.20 -26.84 -27.96
N TRP A 884 -14.78 -26.23 -26.92
CA TRP A 884 -14.57 -26.70 -25.54
C TRP A 884 -15.10 -28.12 -25.32
N LEU A 885 -16.35 -28.38 -25.76
CA LEU A 885 -16.96 -29.71 -25.66
C LEU A 885 -16.21 -30.77 -26.49
N ARG A 886 -15.54 -30.35 -27.57
CA ARG A 886 -14.67 -31.23 -28.36
C ARG A 886 -13.43 -31.63 -27.56
N HIS A 887 -12.81 -30.71 -26.82
CA HIS A 887 -11.69 -31.02 -25.93
C HIS A 887 -12.09 -31.97 -24.80
N VAL A 888 -13.21 -31.69 -24.12
CA VAL A 888 -13.78 -32.56 -23.07
C VAL A 888 -13.98 -33.98 -23.62
N ARG A 889 -14.60 -34.08 -24.80
CA ARG A 889 -14.81 -35.36 -25.47
C ARG A 889 -13.51 -36.10 -25.79
N LEU A 890 -12.49 -35.40 -26.28
CA LEU A 890 -11.21 -36.02 -26.67
C LEU A 890 -10.48 -36.58 -25.45
N VAL A 891 -10.47 -35.85 -24.32
CA VAL A 891 -9.89 -36.32 -23.06
C VAL A 891 -10.65 -37.54 -22.52
N LEU A 892 -12.00 -37.47 -22.46
CA LEU A 892 -12.84 -38.60 -22.06
C LEU A 892 -12.60 -39.84 -22.93
N LYS A 893 -12.60 -39.67 -24.25
CA LYS A 893 -12.36 -40.76 -25.19
C LYS A 893 -11.00 -41.40 -25.01
N ALA A 894 -9.95 -40.59 -24.81
CA ALA A 894 -8.62 -41.10 -24.59
C ALA A 894 -8.51 -41.91 -23.29
N SER A 895 -9.17 -41.45 -22.25
CA SER A 895 -9.19 -42.10 -20.93
C SER A 895 -10.01 -43.39 -20.93
N VAL A 896 -11.15 -43.41 -21.64
CA VAL A 896 -11.97 -44.62 -21.85
C VAL A 896 -11.18 -45.70 -22.58
N GLU A 897 -10.43 -45.34 -23.63
CA GLU A 897 -9.58 -46.28 -24.36
C GLU A 897 -8.46 -46.85 -23.47
N LEU A 898 -7.83 -45.99 -22.65
CA LEU A 898 -6.83 -46.40 -21.67
C LEU A 898 -7.43 -47.39 -20.67
N ALA A 899 -8.57 -47.05 -20.06
CA ALA A 899 -9.26 -47.91 -19.11
C ALA A 899 -9.68 -49.25 -19.74
N HIS A 900 -10.27 -49.24 -20.93
CA HIS A 900 -10.65 -50.46 -21.65
C HIS A 900 -9.47 -51.37 -21.95
N THR A 901 -8.35 -50.79 -22.38
CA THR A 901 -7.14 -51.57 -22.73
C THR A 901 -6.59 -52.29 -21.50
N VAL A 902 -6.51 -51.59 -20.37
CA VAL A 902 -6.01 -52.13 -19.10
C VAL A 902 -6.97 -53.16 -18.52
N ASN A 903 -8.28 -52.87 -18.53
CA ASN A 903 -9.31 -53.83 -18.11
C ASN A 903 -9.28 -55.11 -18.96
N GLY A 904 -8.95 -54.99 -20.26
CA GLY A 904 -8.74 -56.11 -21.17
C GLY A 904 -7.46 -56.93 -20.91
N GLY A 905 -6.66 -56.58 -19.90
CA GLY A 905 -5.46 -57.31 -19.48
C GLY A 905 -4.17 -56.86 -20.16
N MET A 906 -4.16 -55.72 -20.84
CA MET A 906 -2.98 -55.18 -21.52
C MET A 906 -2.40 -54.00 -20.74
N SER A 907 -1.12 -54.08 -20.36
CA SER A 907 -0.43 -52.92 -19.77
C SER A 907 -0.22 -51.82 -20.81
N VAL A 908 -0.34 -50.57 -20.35
CA VAL A 908 -0.26 -49.39 -21.20
C VAL A 908 0.79 -48.42 -20.67
N LEU A 909 1.74 -48.03 -21.54
CA LEU A 909 2.55 -46.83 -21.34
C LEU A 909 1.81 -45.64 -21.94
N THR A 910 1.48 -44.65 -21.14
CA THR A 910 0.90 -43.39 -21.64
C THR A 910 1.83 -42.21 -21.38
N HIS A 911 2.01 -41.39 -22.40
CA HIS A 911 2.79 -40.16 -22.31
C HIS A 911 2.23 -39.10 -23.25
N CYS A 912 2.76 -37.89 -23.15
CA CYS A 912 2.53 -36.83 -24.12
C CYS A 912 3.88 -36.20 -24.46
N SER A 913 3.98 -34.86 -24.58
CA SER A 913 5.28 -34.20 -24.67
C SER A 913 6.05 -34.32 -23.35
N ASP A 914 5.62 -33.61 -22.31
CA ASP A 914 6.36 -33.55 -21.04
C ASP A 914 5.77 -34.46 -19.94
N GLY A 915 4.58 -35.04 -20.17
CA GLY A 915 4.03 -36.07 -19.28
C GLY A 915 3.38 -35.57 -17.98
N TRP A 916 3.05 -34.27 -17.90
CA TRP A 916 2.42 -33.65 -16.72
C TRP A 916 1.06 -32.96 -16.99
N ASP A 917 0.64 -32.81 -18.25
CA ASP A 917 -0.65 -32.20 -18.62
C ASP A 917 -1.65 -33.29 -19.06
N ARG A 918 -1.72 -33.59 -20.36
CA ARG A 918 -2.61 -34.59 -20.96
C ARG A 918 -2.47 -35.98 -20.35
N THR A 919 -1.25 -36.34 -19.97
CA THR A 919 -0.98 -37.62 -19.31
C THR A 919 -1.66 -37.69 -17.94
N ALA A 920 -1.63 -36.62 -17.15
CA ALA A 920 -2.33 -36.59 -15.86
C ALA A 920 -3.86 -36.68 -16.08
N GLN A 921 -4.39 -35.96 -17.08
CA GLN A 921 -5.81 -36.04 -17.43
C GLN A 921 -6.25 -37.47 -17.77
N MET A 922 -5.50 -38.14 -18.65
CA MET A 922 -5.81 -39.50 -19.10
C MET A 922 -5.69 -40.53 -17.98
N VAL A 923 -4.58 -40.50 -17.24
CA VAL A 923 -4.31 -41.49 -16.19
C VAL A 923 -5.32 -41.34 -15.05
N ALA A 924 -5.52 -40.11 -14.54
CA ALA A 924 -6.42 -39.91 -13.42
C ALA A 924 -7.87 -40.29 -13.76
N LEU A 925 -8.33 -39.96 -14.98
CA LEU A 925 -9.69 -40.27 -15.40
C LEU A 925 -9.87 -41.77 -15.68
N ALA A 926 -8.86 -42.45 -16.22
CA ALA A 926 -8.87 -43.91 -16.37
C ALA A 926 -8.86 -44.62 -15.01
N GLU A 927 -8.07 -44.14 -14.05
CA GLU A 927 -8.05 -44.64 -12.68
C GLU A 927 -9.43 -44.49 -12.02
N LEU A 928 -10.11 -43.33 -12.18
CA LEU A 928 -11.50 -43.13 -11.71
C LEU A 928 -12.50 -44.14 -12.35
N MET A 929 -12.31 -44.46 -13.63
CA MET A 929 -13.13 -45.44 -14.36
C MET A 929 -12.89 -46.87 -13.88
N LEU A 930 -11.67 -47.20 -13.45
CA LEU A 930 -11.24 -48.56 -13.14
C LEU A 930 -11.39 -48.93 -11.66
N ASP A 931 -11.18 -47.97 -10.75
CA ASP A 931 -11.08 -48.23 -9.31
C ASP A 931 -12.17 -47.47 -8.55
N PRO A 932 -13.20 -48.17 -8.01
CA PRO A 932 -14.27 -47.55 -7.24
C PRO A 932 -13.80 -46.73 -6.04
N TYR A 933 -12.62 -47.03 -5.48
CA TYR A 933 -12.06 -46.23 -4.37
C TYR A 933 -11.95 -44.76 -4.76
N TYR A 934 -11.47 -44.44 -5.97
CA TYR A 934 -11.29 -43.05 -6.40
C TYR A 934 -12.62 -42.31 -6.66
N ARG A 935 -13.76 -43.02 -6.63
CA ARG A 935 -15.09 -42.43 -6.70
C ARG A 935 -15.64 -42.03 -5.33
N THR A 936 -14.99 -42.47 -4.25
CA THR A 936 -15.26 -41.97 -2.89
C THR A 936 -14.72 -40.55 -2.74
N LEU A 937 -15.26 -39.78 -1.80
CA LEU A 937 -14.80 -38.44 -1.47
C LEU A 937 -13.31 -38.48 -1.12
N ARG A 938 -12.90 -39.40 -0.23
CA ARG A 938 -11.50 -39.57 0.17
C ARG A 938 -10.61 -40.04 -0.98
N GLY A 939 -11.05 -41.02 -1.74
CA GLY A 939 -10.26 -41.56 -2.85
C GLY A 939 -10.05 -40.54 -3.96
N PHE A 940 -11.01 -39.67 -4.25
CA PHE A 940 -10.81 -38.60 -5.24
C PHE A 940 -9.73 -37.61 -4.79
N GLN A 941 -9.66 -37.27 -3.50
CA GLN A 941 -8.57 -36.44 -2.96
C GLN A 941 -7.21 -37.09 -3.18
N VAL A 942 -7.12 -38.40 -2.89
CA VAL A 942 -5.91 -39.21 -3.14
C VAL A 942 -5.55 -39.25 -4.63
N LEU A 943 -6.54 -39.37 -5.51
CA LEU A 943 -6.34 -39.35 -6.96
C LEU A 943 -5.73 -38.02 -7.42
N VAL A 944 -6.23 -36.89 -6.92
CA VAL A 944 -5.70 -35.56 -7.23
C VAL A 944 -4.29 -35.40 -6.67
N GLU A 945 -4.07 -35.74 -5.41
CA GLU A 945 -2.74 -35.66 -4.79
C GLU A 945 -1.71 -36.54 -5.49
N LYS A 946 -2.08 -37.76 -5.88
CA LYS A 946 -1.21 -38.67 -6.62
C LYS A 946 -0.95 -38.15 -8.02
N GLU A 947 -1.97 -38.11 -8.87
CA GLU A 947 -1.79 -37.98 -10.33
C GLU A 947 -1.48 -36.57 -10.82
N TRP A 948 -1.89 -35.56 -10.05
CA TRP A 948 -1.70 -34.15 -10.38
C TRP A 948 -0.61 -33.52 -9.53
N CYS A 949 -0.77 -33.52 -8.22
CA CYS A 949 0.16 -32.85 -7.33
C CYS A 949 1.52 -33.55 -7.33
N SER A 950 1.58 -34.82 -6.93
CA SER A 950 2.85 -35.53 -6.70
C SER A 950 3.62 -35.78 -8.00
N PHE A 951 2.91 -36.13 -9.07
CA PHE A 951 3.47 -36.30 -10.43
C PHE A 951 3.78 -35.00 -11.16
N GLY A 952 3.62 -33.84 -10.51
CA GLY A 952 4.18 -32.57 -10.96
C GLY A 952 3.45 -31.93 -12.13
N HIS A 953 2.12 -31.92 -12.10
CA HIS A 953 1.37 -30.95 -12.89
C HIS A 953 1.79 -29.53 -12.47
N GLN A 954 2.09 -28.68 -13.45
CA GLN A 954 2.64 -27.35 -13.23
C GLN A 954 1.54 -26.34 -12.84
N PHE A 955 0.88 -26.54 -11.69
CA PHE A 955 -0.27 -25.74 -11.27
C PHE A 955 0.05 -24.24 -11.23
N ALA A 956 1.16 -23.83 -10.60
CA ALA A 956 1.52 -22.42 -10.50
C ALA A 956 1.74 -21.77 -11.88
N LEU A 957 2.41 -22.48 -12.80
CA LEU A 957 2.63 -22.02 -14.17
C LEU A 957 1.32 -21.96 -14.98
N ARG A 958 0.50 -23.01 -14.92
CA ARG A 958 -0.74 -23.16 -15.72
C ARG A 958 -1.84 -22.19 -15.25
N SER A 959 -1.94 -21.98 -13.94
CA SER A 959 -2.90 -21.08 -13.30
C SER A 959 -2.36 -19.65 -13.10
N GLY A 960 -1.07 -19.40 -13.38
CA GLY A 960 -0.47 -18.08 -13.29
C GLY A 960 -0.47 -17.48 -11.87
N HIS A 961 -0.20 -18.28 -10.84
CA HIS A 961 -0.13 -17.81 -9.45
C HIS A 961 1.00 -16.78 -9.30
N ALA A 962 0.71 -15.64 -8.63
CA ALA A 962 1.66 -14.55 -8.39
C ALA A 962 2.43 -14.06 -9.65
N ARG A 963 1.75 -13.97 -10.80
CA ARG A 963 2.34 -13.51 -12.07
C ARG A 963 1.45 -12.48 -12.75
N SER A 964 2.00 -11.30 -13.01
CA SER A 964 1.33 -10.18 -13.71
C SER A 964 1.15 -10.41 -15.21
N ASP A 965 1.98 -11.26 -15.83
CA ASP A 965 1.92 -11.49 -17.27
C ASP A 965 0.74 -12.40 -17.66
N ALA A 966 -0.40 -11.77 -17.96
CA ALA A 966 -1.60 -12.42 -18.49
C ALA A 966 -1.39 -13.02 -19.90
N SER A 967 -0.42 -12.49 -20.65
CA SER A 967 -0.10 -12.95 -22.02
C SER A 967 0.75 -14.22 -22.04
N ASN A 968 1.21 -14.68 -20.86
CA ASN A 968 2.05 -15.86 -20.74
C ASN A 968 1.42 -17.07 -21.43
N GLU A 969 2.07 -17.50 -22.51
CA GLU A 969 1.57 -18.57 -23.36
C GLU A 969 1.63 -19.96 -22.71
N GLN A 970 2.14 -20.09 -21.49
CA GLN A 970 2.13 -21.33 -20.72
C GLN A 970 0.89 -21.50 -19.85
N ARG A 971 0.06 -20.45 -19.68
CA ARG A 971 -1.23 -20.55 -18.96
C ARG A 971 -2.24 -21.36 -19.76
N SER A 972 -2.94 -22.27 -19.09
CA SER A 972 -3.98 -23.10 -19.72
C SER A 972 -4.83 -23.83 -18.68
N PRO A 973 -6.16 -23.92 -18.86
CA PRO A 973 -7.09 -24.52 -17.90
C PRO A 973 -7.11 -26.06 -17.96
N VAL A 974 -5.94 -26.70 -17.88
CA VAL A 974 -5.78 -28.16 -18.04
C VAL A 974 -6.51 -28.93 -16.94
N PHE A 975 -6.38 -28.47 -15.69
CA PHE A 975 -7.07 -29.07 -14.54
C PHE A 975 -8.58 -28.85 -14.59
N LEU A 976 -9.03 -27.63 -14.94
CA LEU A 976 -10.45 -27.33 -15.14
C LEU A 976 -11.07 -28.19 -16.24
N LEU A 977 -10.39 -28.37 -17.37
CA LEU A 977 -10.85 -29.27 -18.44
C LEU A 977 -11.03 -30.71 -17.94
N TRP A 978 -10.17 -31.17 -17.04
CA TRP A 978 -10.32 -32.48 -16.41
C TRP A 978 -11.48 -32.52 -15.41
N LEU A 979 -11.66 -31.49 -14.60
CA LEU A 979 -12.83 -31.38 -13.71
C LEU A 979 -14.14 -31.39 -14.50
N ASP A 980 -14.20 -30.74 -15.67
CA ASP A 980 -15.35 -30.84 -16.58
C ASP A 980 -15.55 -32.29 -17.04
N CYS A 981 -14.48 -33.01 -17.42
CA CYS A 981 -14.58 -34.45 -17.75
C CYS A 981 -15.13 -35.28 -16.58
N VAL A 982 -14.73 -34.99 -15.34
CA VAL A 982 -15.28 -35.62 -14.14
C VAL A 982 -16.74 -35.23 -13.92
N TRP A 983 -17.11 -33.98 -14.19
CA TRP A 983 -18.51 -33.54 -14.16
C TRP A 983 -19.37 -34.28 -15.21
N GLN A 984 -18.85 -34.50 -16.43
CA GLN A 984 -19.51 -35.34 -17.44
C GLN A 984 -19.71 -36.78 -16.94
N TYR A 985 -18.75 -37.29 -16.15
CA TYR A 985 -18.77 -38.64 -15.60
C TYR A 985 -19.84 -38.78 -14.52
N ILE A 986 -19.86 -37.91 -13.50
CA ILE A 986 -20.87 -37.95 -12.43
C ILE A 986 -22.28 -37.69 -12.96
N ARG A 987 -22.44 -36.86 -14.00
CA ARG A 987 -23.75 -36.65 -14.65
C ARG A 987 -24.27 -37.90 -15.34
N GLN A 988 -23.38 -38.70 -15.94
CA GLN A 988 -23.76 -39.95 -16.61
C GLN A 988 -23.96 -41.11 -15.62
N TYR A 989 -23.33 -41.01 -14.44
CA TYR A 989 -23.39 -42.01 -13.38
C TYR A 989 -23.73 -41.36 -12.02
N PRO A 990 -24.99 -40.91 -11.83
CA PRO A 990 -25.38 -40.08 -10.69
C PRO A 990 -25.28 -40.80 -9.32
N THR A 991 -25.16 -42.12 -9.29
CA THR A 991 -25.10 -42.94 -8.07
C THR A 991 -23.70 -43.50 -7.77
N GLU A 992 -22.72 -43.30 -8.66
CA GLU A 992 -21.45 -44.04 -8.62
C GLU A 992 -20.30 -43.26 -7.95
N CYS A 993 -20.47 -41.96 -7.72
CA CYS A 993 -19.51 -41.13 -7.00
C CYS A 993 -20.11 -40.58 -5.72
N GLU A 994 -19.33 -40.64 -4.63
CA GLU A 994 -19.67 -40.13 -3.30
C GLU A 994 -19.61 -38.61 -3.26
N PHE A 995 -18.81 -37.98 -4.11
CA PHE A 995 -18.73 -36.52 -4.18
C PHE A 995 -19.72 -35.93 -5.20
N ASN A 996 -20.19 -34.71 -4.93
CA ASN A 996 -21.17 -34.00 -5.76
C ASN A 996 -20.53 -32.89 -6.64
N GLU A 997 -21.35 -32.15 -7.38
CA GLU A 997 -20.89 -31.04 -8.23
C GLU A 997 -20.27 -29.89 -7.42
N SER A 998 -20.77 -29.61 -6.22
CA SER A 998 -20.23 -28.55 -5.35
C SER A 998 -18.78 -28.82 -4.94
N PHE A 999 -18.41 -30.09 -4.77
CA PHE A 999 -17.03 -30.48 -4.55
C PHE A 999 -16.14 -30.12 -5.74
N LEU A 1000 -16.56 -30.43 -6.97
CA LEU A 1000 -15.79 -30.08 -8.18
C LEU A 1000 -15.67 -28.57 -8.39
N LEU A 1001 -16.75 -27.81 -8.14
CA LEU A 1001 -16.72 -26.34 -8.19
C LEU A 1001 -15.74 -25.76 -7.17
N THR A 1002 -15.73 -26.31 -5.96
CA THR A 1002 -14.80 -25.89 -4.89
C THR A 1002 -13.34 -26.10 -5.31
N LEU A 1003 -13.01 -27.22 -5.97
CA LEU A 1003 -11.67 -27.44 -6.54
C LEU A 1003 -11.34 -26.45 -7.67
N ALA A 1004 -12.32 -26.17 -8.54
CA ALA A 1004 -12.15 -25.24 -9.66
C ALA A 1004 -11.93 -23.80 -9.18
N ASP A 1005 -12.51 -23.40 -8.05
CA ASP A 1005 -12.28 -22.09 -7.43
C ASP A 1005 -10.92 -22.04 -6.73
N HIS A 1006 -10.63 -23.05 -5.93
CA HIS A 1006 -9.43 -23.03 -5.10
C HIS A 1006 -8.13 -23.29 -5.85
N VAL A 1007 -8.18 -23.80 -7.09
CA VAL A 1007 -7.01 -23.84 -7.97
C VAL A 1007 -6.47 -22.44 -8.29
N TYR A 1008 -7.28 -21.39 -8.19
CA TYR A 1008 -6.87 -20.00 -8.40
C TYR A 1008 -6.75 -19.21 -7.10
N SER A 1009 -7.47 -19.61 -6.06
CA SER A 1009 -7.57 -18.85 -4.81
C SER A 1009 -6.25 -18.62 -4.06
N CYS A 1010 -5.34 -19.60 -4.13
CA CYS A 1010 -4.16 -19.67 -3.28
C CYS A 1010 -4.48 -19.50 -1.78
N LYS A 1011 -5.68 -19.93 -1.33
CA LYS A 1011 -6.03 -20.06 0.10
C LYS A 1011 -5.33 -21.25 0.75
N PHE A 1012 -5.08 -22.30 -0.02
CA PHE A 1012 -4.47 -23.55 0.43
C PHE A 1012 -3.16 -23.85 -0.31
N GLY A 1013 -2.30 -24.65 0.32
CA GLY A 1013 -1.03 -25.09 -0.26
C GLY A 1013 -1.16 -26.18 -1.34
N THR A 1014 -2.30 -26.88 -1.42
CA THR A 1014 -2.49 -28.08 -2.25
C THR A 1014 -2.11 -27.88 -3.72
N PHE A 1015 -2.57 -26.78 -4.34
CA PHE A 1015 -2.31 -26.48 -5.75
C PHE A 1015 -1.19 -25.46 -5.97
N MET A 1016 -0.39 -25.16 -4.94
CA MET A 1016 0.75 -24.27 -5.07
C MET A 1016 1.95 -24.98 -5.71
N PHE A 1017 2.83 -24.19 -6.33
CA PHE A 1017 4.06 -24.64 -7.01
C PHE A 1017 3.80 -25.64 -8.16
N ASP A 1018 4.89 -26.12 -8.79
CA ASP A 1018 4.80 -26.93 -10.01
C ASP A 1018 5.19 -28.41 -9.79
N CYS A 1019 5.73 -28.78 -8.63
CA CYS A 1019 6.03 -30.19 -8.30
C CYS A 1019 6.07 -30.49 -6.80
N GLU A 1020 6.09 -31.79 -6.45
CA GLU A 1020 6.18 -32.26 -5.07
C GLU A 1020 7.41 -31.71 -4.34
N ARG A 1021 8.58 -31.72 -4.98
CA ARG A 1021 9.83 -31.21 -4.39
C ARG A 1021 9.67 -29.78 -3.93
N GLN A 1022 9.19 -28.89 -4.81
CA GLN A 1022 9.00 -27.48 -4.48
C GLN A 1022 8.03 -27.33 -3.31
N ARG A 1023 6.88 -28.01 -3.32
CA ARG A 1023 5.94 -27.96 -2.19
C ARG A 1023 6.59 -28.44 -0.89
N LYS A 1024 7.26 -29.59 -0.88
CA LYS A 1024 7.89 -30.12 0.34
C LYS A 1024 9.01 -29.21 0.86
N ASP A 1025 9.85 -28.68 -0.02
CA ASP A 1025 10.95 -27.78 0.36
C ASP A 1025 10.44 -26.48 0.98
N PHE A 1026 9.34 -25.92 0.46
CA PHE A 1026 8.73 -24.72 1.00
C PHE A 1026 7.90 -24.97 2.26
N PHE A 1027 7.09 -26.04 2.27
CA PHE A 1027 6.19 -26.35 3.39
C PHE A 1027 6.92 -26.94 4.59
N ALA A 1028 8.15 -27.43 4.42
CA ALA A 1028 9.05 -27.73 5.54
C ALA A 1028 9.45 -26.48 6.33
N LYS A 1029 9.35 -25.28 5.73
CA LYS A 1029 9.75 -24.00 6.35
C LYS A 1029 8.56 -23.13 6.74
N HIS A 1030 7.41 -23.36 6.13
CA HIS A 1030 6.22 -22.54 6.28
C HIS A 1030 5.00 -23.43 6.43
N ARG A 1031 4.24 -23.22 7.50
CA ARG A 1031 2.97 -23.92 7.70
C ARG A 1031 1.96 -23.44 6.65
N VAL A 1032 1.32 -24.39 6.00
CA VAL A 1032 0.24 -24.16 5.04
C VAL A 1032 -0.77 -25.28 5.18
N PHE A 1033 -2.04 -25.01 4.91
CA PHE A 1033 -3.09 -26.00 5.05
C PHE A 1033 -3.46 -26.61 3.70
N SER A 1034 -3.83 -27.88 3.73
CA SER A 1034 -4.45 -28.54 2.59
C SER A 1034 -5.94 -28.18 2.48
N ILE A 1035 -6.42 -28.05 1.25
CA ILE A 1035 -7.86 -27.89 0.97
C ILE A 1035 -8.69 -29.06 1.51
N TRP A 1036 -8.08 -30.24 1.61
CA TRP A 1036 -8.76 -31.45 2.08
C TRP A 1036 -9.21 -31.34 3.53
N SER A 1037 -8.48 -30.62 4.38
CA SER A 1037 -8.89 -30.43 5.78
C SER A 1037 -10.23 -29.71 5.86
N GLU A 1038 -10.40 -28.62 5.09
CA GLU A 1038 -11.66 -27.86 5.06
C GLU A 1038 -12.79 -28.67 4.41
N ILE A 1039 -12.51 -29.33 3.29
CA ILE A 1039 -13.50 -30.19 2.62
C ILE A 1039 -13.99 -31.31 3.54
N ASN A 1040 -13.09 -31.98 4.25
CA ASN A 1040 -13.45 -33.10 5.13
C ASN A 1040 -14.20 -32.63 6.38
N SER A 1041 -13.88 -31.44 6.91
CA SER A 1041 -14.66 -30.83 8.01
C SER A 1041 -16.11 -30.49 7.63
N GLN A 1042 -16.37 -30.33 6.33
CA GLN A 1042 -17.70 -30.03 5.77
C GLN A 1042 -18.17 -31.14 4.82
N SER A 1043 -17.81 -32.41 5.09
CA SER A 1043 -18.02 -33.51 4.15
C SER A 1043 -19.47 -33.67 3.72
N GLU A 1044 -20.45 -33.38 4.59
CA GLU A 1044 -21.88 -33.44 4.28
C GLU A 1044 -22.25 -32.57 3.07
N ARG A 1045 -21.67 -31.36 2.96
CA ARG A 1045 -21.89 -30.44 1.84
C ARG A 1045 -21.42 -31.02 0.50
N PHE A 1046 -20.37 -31.83 0.55
CA PHE A 1046 -19.70 -32.37 -0.63
C PHE A 1046 -20.16 -33.78 -0.99
N THR A 1047 -20.93 -34.41 -0.12
CA THR A 1047 -21.44 -35.76 -0.30
C THR A 1047 -22.64 -35.76 -1.24
N ASN A 1048 -22.68 -36.75 -2.12
CA ASN A 1048 -23.80 -37.06 -2.99
C ASN A 1048 -24.73 -38.05 -2.27
N HIS A 1049 -25.91 -37.60 -1.87
CA HIS A 1049 -26.88 -38.45 -1.17
C HIS A 1049 -27.44 -39.59 -2.03
N MET A 1050 -27.27 -39.54 -3.35
CA MET A 1050 -27.63 -40.63 -4.27
C MET A 1050 -26.52 -41.67 -4.41
N TYR A 1051 -25.37 -41.49 -3.76
CA TYR A 1051 -24.26 -42.43 -3.83
C TYR A 1051 -24.69 -43.80 -3.30
N ALA A 1052 -24.72 -44.76 -4.21
CA ALA A 1052 -25.08 -46.14 -3.96
C ALA A 1052 -24.11 -46.99 -4.78
N PRO A 1053 -22.92 -47.32 -4.21
CA PRO A 1053 -21.91 -48.05 -4.95
C PRO A 1053 -22.47 -49.40 -5.43
N SER A 1054 -22.40 -49.64 -6.73
CA SER A 1054 -22.83 -50.92 -7.31
C SER A 1054 -21.83 -52.02 -6.98
N GLU A 1055 -22.28 -53.10 -6.32
CA GLU A 1055 -21.46 -54.29 -6.09
C GLU A 1055 -21.09 -55.03 -7.39
N GLN A 1056 -21.79 -54.75 -8.50
CA GLN A 1056 -21.71 -55.50 -9.76
C GLN A 1056 -20.83 -54.84 -10.84
N ALA A 1057 -20.65 -53.51 -10.81
CA ALA A 1057 -19.95 -52.77 -11.87
C ALA A 1057 -18.69 -52.05 -11.35
N THR A 1058 -17.56 -52.76 -11.34
CA THR A 1058 -16.27 -52.19 -10.92
C THR A 1058 -15.71 -51.20 -11.93
N VAL A 1059 -15.95 -51.40 -13.23
CA VAL A 1059 -15.43 -50.54 -14.31
C VAL A 1059 -16.57 -49.82 -15.02
N LEU A 1060 -16.48 -48.50 -15.10
CA LEU A 1060 -17.48 -47.65 -15.74
C LEU A 1060 -16.89 -46.94 -16.96
N SER A 1061 -17.65 -46.88 -18.05
CA SER A 1061 -17.22 -46.29 -19.32
C SER A 1061 -18.23 -45.26 -19.83
N PRO A 1062 -18.05 -43.97 -19.54
CA PRO A 1062 -18.99 -42.94 -19.97
C PRO A 1062 -19.08 -42.88 -21.50
N SER A 1063 -20.25 -42.47 -21.99
CA SER A 1063 -20.44 -42.24 -23.41
C SER A 1063 -19.62 -41.03 -23.88
N THR A 1064 -18.85 -41.23 -24.95
CA THR A 1064 -18.05 -40.19 -25.61
C THR A 1064 -18.70 -39.65 -26.89
N LEU A 1065 -20.01 -39.89 -27.09
CA LEU A 1065 -20.77 -39.34 -28.21
C LEU A 1065 -21.01 -37.85 -27.98
N SER A 1066 -20.80 -37.01 -29.01
CA SER A 1066 -20.92 -35.54 -28.89
C SER A 1066 -22.26 -35.09 -28.32
N LYS A 1067 -23.38 -35.75 -28.68
CA LYS A 1067 -24.72 -35.44 -28.16
C LYS A 1067 -24.86 -35.62 -26.64
N ASN A 1068 -24.01 -36.45 -26.05
CA ASN A 1068 -24.02 -36.79 -24.63
C ASN A 1068 -23.02 -35.94 -23.83
N ILE A 1069 -22.18 -35.13 -24.48
CA ILE A 1069 -21.31 -34.16 -23.83
C ILE A 1069 -22.07 -32.84 -23.72
N LYS A 1070 -22.19 -32.30 -22.50
CA LYS A 1070 -22.98 -31.09 -22.21
C LYS A 1070 -22.08 -29.98 -21.69
N LEU A 1071 -22.47 -28.72 -21.88
CA LEU A 1071 -21.79 -27.61 -21.21
C LEU A 1071 -21.99 -27.72 -19.70
N TRP A 1072 -20.92 -27.59 -18.93
CA TRP A 1072 -20.98 -27.49 -17.47
C TRP A 1072 -21.53 -26.12 -17.06
N LYS A 1073 -22.85 -25.99 -17.12
CA LYS A 1073 -23.54 -24.73 -16.82
C LYS A 1073 -23.19 -24.25 -15.41
N GLY A 1074 -23.18 -25.14 -14.42
CA GLY A 1074 -22.86 -24.82 -13.03
C GLY A 1074 -21.47 -24.20 -12.81
N TYR A 1075 -20.56 -24.27 -13.78
CA TYR A 1075 -19.30 -23.52 -13.75
C TYR A 1075 -19.32 -22.31 -14.70
N PHE A 1076 -19.64 -22.50 -15.98
CA PHE A 1076 -19.53 -21.45 -17.00
C PHE A 1076 -20.65 -20.41 -16.98
N CYS A 1077 -21.79 -20.73 -16.37
CA CYS A 1077 -22.98 -19.87 -16.33
C CYS A 1077 -23.39 -19.47 -14.91
N ARG A 1078 -22.61 -19.82 -13.87
CA ARG A 1078 -22.96 -19.59 -12.45
C ARG A 1078 -23.05 -18.12 -12.03
N TRP A 1079 -22.60 -17.22 -12.90
CA TRP A 1079 -22.61 -15.78 -12.68
C TRP A 1079 -23.82 -15.09 -13.29
N ASP A 1080 -24.61 -15.80 -14.10
CA ASP A 1080 -25.83 -15.28 -14.71
C ASP A 1080 -27.09 -15.88 -14.06
N PRO A 1081 -27.84 -15.10 -13.27
CA PRO A 1081 -29.04 -15.57 -12.59
C PRO A 1081 -30.20 -15.91 -13.54
N THR A 1082 -30.13 -15.58 -14.84
CA THR A 1082 -31.16 -15.95 -15.82
C THR A 1082 -30.93 -17.34 -16.42
N VAL A 1083 -29.67 -17.80 -16.46
CA VAL A 1083 -29.27 -19.08 -17.03
C VAL A 1083 -29.28 -20.18 -15.97
N ILE A 1084 -28.92 -19.82 -14.73
CA ILE A 1084 -29.02 -20.66 -13.55
C ILE A 1084 -29.86 -19.90 -12.53
N PRO A 1085 -30.98 -20.45 -12.04
CA PRO A 1085 -31.74 -19.79 -10.99
C PRO A 1085 -30.80 -19.47 -9.83
N PRO A 1086 -30.85 -18.26 -9.23
CA PRO A 1086 -30.04 -17.97 -8.06
C PRO A 1086 -30.35 -19.02 -6.99
N VAL A 1087 -29.41 -19.94 -6.78
CA VAL A 1087 -29.42 -20.78 -5.59
C VAL A 1087 -29.31 -19.78 -4.44
N PRO A 1088 -30.20 -19.81 -3.43
CA PRO A 1088 -30.08 -18.94 -2.28
C PRO A 1088 -28.63 -18.96 -1.82
N ALA A 1089 -28.01 -17.78 -1.69
CA ALA A 1089 -26.68 -17.68 -1.14
C ALA A 1089 -26.77 -18.21 0.29
N PHE A 1090 -26.55 -19.51 0.47
CA PHE A 1090 -26.35 -20.08 1.78
C PHE A 1090 -25.11 -19.39 2.31
N GLN A 1091 -25.36 -18.53 3.31
CA GLN A 1091 -24.37 -17.76 4.01
C GLN A 1091 -23.20 -18.68 4.36
N CYS A 1092 -22.03 -18.41 3.78
CA CYS A 1092 -20.79 -18.90 4.34
C CYS A 1092 -20.64 -18.23 5.71
N TYR A 1093 -20.83 -19.00 6.77
CA TYR A 1093 -20.34 -18.70 8.11
C TYR A 1093 -19.12 -19.60 8.39
#